data_AF-A0A7Y9Z9J5-F1
#
_entry.id   AF-A0A7Y9Z9J5-F1
#
_cell.length_a   1.000
_cell.length_b   1.000
_cell.length_c   1.000
_cell.angle_alpha   90.00
_cell.angle_beta   90.00
_cell.angle_gamma   90.00
#
_symmetry.space_group_name_H-M   'P 1'
#
loop_
_entity.id
_entity.type
_entity.pdbx_description
1 polymer ?
#
loop_
_entity_poly.entity_id
_entity_poly.type
_entity_poly.pdbx_seq_one_letter_code
_entity_poly.pdbx_strand_id
1 'polypeptide(L)'
;MAHDALRRGPRERAQMLRAIGLTKIIWDWRDEHVDAFDAELDALRMNQIELSGIWTPSPMPALEEPEYSSRFGVVSARIKTLITEAARRGHTPDLWTQIAFGGPGAPSALSEQAHRAEVMRAADHLTGLARLARGHGMCVVLTNHGGWAGEPRTLVDIVTELARRGLGNVGIGFRLQHAHHLIADLDHHLAVMSEHLVAVMLSGADAGAELTGRVILPFGAGSRDRWVTHSLLESGWQGQLVVHAVGNDDSEARLLDSLEGWEWAVDRFLRHPRQRPVPRILEPTWPPGPSWAGRSAAAALTTTRTMPWHESVASQMATAGPIPSPHVPTPYGQIAPAREEHVPVDAASFFSAAWSAARSQTAEARRAVAQAPVAPVAPSPRPVAQAPVAQAPVAQAPVAQAPVAPGPLPEAAVAAPTAPLSAIRTPLTTTAPGAPREPGPLSIRAGWTSSPANPFDGLSRRERRELHAQHEAATRHAVKISRDQQRAAVREPERIGHREVRAIAPDPYSGALHSLLMHLEKVGFTGAPRSFGWDDKGRHLVEFVPGLRADHRDAPAGALEPSRLGAFLREMHDALDSFVPPDYARWFEGIPLHGKDLIVHQDIAPSNIVLRADGSLVAIDWDAAGPGTRLWDLAYACHSFAPLYRVDADIASSSQRLRQLVDGYGLDDAQRVELVPLLAMRSQRMFEYLDHMRLTGRSPWVELWDKGVGAVWKSDAQWIRDNADTWRWALMS
;
A
#
# COMPACT_ATOMS: atom_id res chain seq x y z
N MET A 1 -27.67 0.22 0.95
CA MET A 1 -27.80 0.99 2.21
C MET A 1 -28.96 0.43 3.02
N ALA A 2 -28.88 -0.83 3.41
CA ALA A 2 -29.83 -1.46 4.34
C ALA A 2 -29.61 -1.05 5.81
N HIS A 3 -28.43 -0.50 6.11
CA HIS A 3 -28.04 -0.04 7.43
C HIS A 3 -27.54 1.40 7.29
N ASP A 4 -28.12 2.30 8.09
CA ASP A 4 -27.75 3.72 8.19
C ASP A 4 -27.97 4.12 9.64
N ALA A 5 -26.92 4.62 10.32
CA ALA A 5 -26.98 5.01 11.73
C ALA A 5 -28.07 6.06 12.01
N LEU A 6 -28.33 6.93 11.03
CA LEU A 6 -29.37 7.96 11.14
C LEU A 6 -30.77 7.43 10.82
N ARG A 7 -30.90 6.19 10.35
CA ARG A 7 -32.15 5.51 9.97
C ARG A 7 -33.01 6.34 9.01
N ARG A 8 -32.38 7.00 8.02
CA ARG A 8 -33.06 7.86 7.04
C ARG A 8 -34.22 7.11 6.37
N GLY A 9 -35.39 7.73 6.33
CA GLY A 9 -36.54 7.22 5.57
C GLY A 9 -36.33 7.34 4.05
N PRO A 10 -37.25 6.77 3.24
CA PRO A 10 -37.21 6.84 1.78
C PRO A 10 -36.92 8.23 1.20
N ARG A 11 -37.66 9.24 1.68
CA ARG A 11 -37.53 10.63 1.23
C ARG A 11 -36.17 11.23 1.58
N GLU A 12 -35.69 11.01 2.80
CA GLU A 12 -34.44 11.58 3.32
C GLU A 12 -33.23 10.96 2.62
N ARG A 13 -33.27 9.64 2.35
CA ARG A 13 -32.24 8.93 1.56
C ARG A 13 -32.20 9.42 0.11
N ALA A 14 -33.35 9.56 -0.55
CA ALA A 14 -33.40 10.07 -1.92
C ALA A 14 -32.91 11.53 -2.03
N GLN A 15 -33.22 12.37 -1.02
CA GLN A 15 -32.71 13.74 -0.91
C GLN A 15 -31.19 13.78 -0.65
N MET A 16 -30.68 12.93 0.24
CA MET A 16 -29.25 12.80 0.55
C MET A 16 -28.45 12.41 -0.70
N LEU A 17 -28.88 11.37 -1.43
CA LEU A 17 -28.24 10.93 -2.68
C LEU A 17 -28.14 12.06 -3.69
N ARG A 18 -29.23 12.81 -3.88
CA ARG A 18 -29.27 13.98 -4.77
C ARG A 18 -28.34 15.10 -4.29
N ALA A 19 -28.24 15.34 -2.98
CA ALA A 19 -27.39 16.37 -2.40
C ALA A 19 -25.89 16.08 -2.55
N ILE A 20 -25.48 14.80 -2.50
CA ILE A 20 -24.10 14.35 -2.75
C ILE A 20 -23.81 14.08 -4.25
N GLY A 21 -24.76 14.39 -5.14
CA GLY A 21 -24.57 14.32 -6.60
C GLY A 21 -24.76 12.94 -7.23
N LEU A 22 -25.21 11.94 -6.47
CA LEU A 22 -25.56 10.63 -7.03
C LEU A 22 -26.95 10.69 -7.68
N THR A 23 -27.06 10.10 -8.87
CA THR A 23 -28.30 10.04 -9.67
C THR A 23 -28.84 8.62 -9.84
N LYS A 24 -28.12 7.61 -9.33
CA LYS A 24 -28.47 6.19 -9.41
C LYS A 24 -28.36 5.52 -8.04
N ILE A 25 -29.20 4.52 -7.78
CA ILE A 25 -29.10 3.67 -6.59
C ILE A 25 -29.22 2.19 -6.95
N ILE A 26 -28.42 1.35 -6.28
CA ILE A 26 -28.67 -0.08 -6.12
C ILE A 26 -29.33 -0.24 -4.75
N TRP A 27 -30.61 -0.61 -4.73
CA TRP A 27 -31.39 -0.69 -3.50
C TRP A 27 -31.10 -1.99 -2.75
N ASP A 28 -30.47 -1.85 -1.59
CA ASP A 28 -30.11 -2.93 -0.66
C ASP A 28 -30.97 -2.77 0.60
N TRP A 29 -31.66 -3.85 0.96
CA TRP A 29 -32.86 -3.87 1.80
C TRP A 29 -32.83 -5.04 2.80
N ARG A 30 -33.75 -5.02 3.77
CA ARG A 30 -34.00 -6.08 4.76
C ARG A 30 -35.52 -6.27 4.89
N ASP A 31 -35.98 -7.30 5.58
CA ASP A 31 -37.41 -7.67 5.61
C ASP A 31 -38.35 -6.54 6.08
N GLU A 32 -37.88 -5.68 6.99
CA GLU A 32 -38.56 -4.48 7.49
C GLU A 32 -38.69 -3.35 6.46
N HIS A 33 -37.88 -3.36 5.40
CA HIS A 33 -37.85 -2.31 4.36
C HIS A 33 -38.80 -2.57 3.20
N VAL A 34 -39.24 -3.82 3.00
CA VAL A 34 -40.00 -4.20 1.80
C VAL A 34 -41.39 -3.58 1.77
N ASP A 35 -42.03 -3.46 2.93
CA ASP A 35 -43.36 -2.84 3.05
C ASP A 35 -43.32 -1.33 2.74
N ALA A 36 -42.12 -0.72 2.77
CA ALA A 36 -41.85 0.66 2.38
C ALA A 36 -41.35 0.82 0.93
N PHE A 37 -41.21 -0.26 0.15
CA PHE A 37 -40.61 -0.20 -1.20
C PHE A 37 -41.38 0.70 -2.16
N ASP A 38 -42.71 0.72 -2.09
CA ASP A 38 -43.54 1.61 -2.90
C ASP A 38 -43.25 3.11 -2.60
N ALA A 39 -43.02 3.45 -1.33
CA ALA A 39 -42.61 4.79 -0.92
C ALA A 39 -41.16 5.12 -1.29
N GLU A 40 -40.28 4.11 -1.38
CA GLU A 40 -38.94 4.25 -1.96
C GLU A 40 -39.00 4.67 -3.42
N LEU A 41 -39.76 3.94 -4.25
CA LEU A 41 -39.89 4.23 -5.68
C LEU A 41 -40.46 5.63 -5.93
N ASP A 42 -41.43 6.06 -5.13
CA ASP A 42 -41.96 7.43 -5.19
C ASP A 42 -40.94 8.49 -4.75
N ALA A 43 -40.18 8.25 -3.67
CA ALA A 43 -39.14 9.16 -3.20
C ALA A 43 -37.98 9.30 -4.20
N LEU A 44 -37.51 8.20 -4.79
CA LEU A 44 -36.46 8.19 -5.80
C LEU A 44 -36.90 8.99 -7.04
N ARG A 45 -38.10 8.73 -7.55
CA ARG A 45 -38.71 9.47 -8.67
C ARG A 45 -38.80 10.97 -8.40
N MET A 46 -39.27 11.38 -7.22
CA MET A 46 -39.38 12.80 -6.85
C MET A 46 -38.04 13.53 -6.78
N ASN A 47 -36.94 12.82 -6.47
CA ASN A 47 -35.59 13.39 -6.37
C ASN A 47 -34.74 13.14 -7.63
N GLN A 48 -35.34 12.63 -8.71
CA GLN A 48 -34.65 12.27 -9.96
C GLN A 48 -33.48 11.29 -9.74
N ILE A 49 -33.72 10.26 -8.91
CA ILE A 49 -32.80 9.14 -8.70
C ILE A 49 -33.35 7.92 -9.46
N GLU A 50 -32.52 7.34 -10.32
CA GLU A 50 -32.80 6.09 -11.02
C GLU A 50 -32.59 4.90 -10.08
N LEU A 51 -33.60 4.05 -9.92
CA LEU A 51 -33.40 2.70 -9.39
C LEU A 51 -32.70 1.87 -10.47
N SER A 52 -31.38 1.74 -10.37
CA SER A 52 -30.53 1.07 -11.36
C SER A 52 -30.29 -0.40 -11.01
N GLY A 53 -30.42 -0.77 -9.73
CA GLY A 53 -30.33 -2.16 -9.30
C GLY A 53 -31.12 -2.49 -8.03
N ILE A 54 -31.39 -3.78 -7.82
CA ILE A 54 -31.95 -4.33 -6.58
C ILE A 54 -31.02 -5.43 -6.07
N TRP A 55 -30.70 -5.40 -4.77
CA TRP A 55 -29.96 -6.47 -4.11
C TRP A 55 -30.81 -7.74 -4.01
N THR A 56 -30.34 -8.84 -4.58
CA THR A 56 -31.06 -10.12 -4.70
C THR A 56 -30.14 -11.29 -4.32
N PRO A 57 -29.70 -11.37 -3.04
CA PRO A 57 -28.81 -12.44 -2.60
C PRO A 57 -29.49 -13.80 -2.78
N SER A 58 -28.80 -14.73 -3.43
CA SER A 58 -29.32 -16.06 -3.76
C SER A 58 -28.28 -17.12 -3.39
N PRO A 59 -27.92 -17.26 -2.10
CA PRO A 59 -26.89 -18.21 -1.67
C PRO A 59 -27.29 -19.64 -2.06
N MET A 60 -26.42 -20.28 -2.83
CA MET A 60 -26.58 -21.66 -3.27
C MET A 60 -26.35 -22.59 -2.07
N PRO A 61 -27.31 -23.44 -1.68
CA PRO A 61 -27.15 -24.34 -0.54
C PRO A 61 -26.04 -25.36 -0.81
N ALA A 62 -25.30 -25.76 0.22
CA ALA A 62 -24.39 -26.90 0.17
C ALA A 62 -25.17 -28.21 0.05
N LEU A 63 -24.56 -29.24 -0.54
CA LEU A 63 -25.24 -30.51 -0.87
C LEU A 63 -25.70 -31.28 0.38
N GLU A 64 -25.05 -31.07 1.52
CA GLU A 64 -25.36 -31.68 2.81
C GLU A 64 -26.38 -30.88 3.63
N GLU A 65 -26.79 -29.68 3.19
CA GLU A 65 -27.76 -28.87 3.94
C GLU A 65 -29.15 -29.54 3.95
N PRO A 66 -29.80 -29.65 5.13
CA PRO A 66 -31.23 -29.90 5.19
C PRO A 66 -31.97 -28.91 4.28
N GLU A 67 -33.02 -29.38 3.61
CA GLU A 67 -33.84 -28.57 2.70
C GLU A 67 -33.14 -28.12 1.40
N TYR A 68 -32.02 -28.73 0.98
CA TYR A 68 -31.36 -28.47 -0.31
C TYR A 68 -32.37 -28.36 -1.47
N SER A 69 -33.23 -29.38 -1.65
CA SER A 69 -34.17 -29.46 -2.77
C SER A 69 -35.27 -28.39 -2.78
N SER A 70 -35.56 -27.74 -1.65
CA SER A 70 -36.54 -26.64 -1.55
C SER A 70 -35.90 -25.25 -1.59
N ARG A 71 -34.56 -25.16 -1.60
CA ARG A 71 -33.80 -23.91 -1.68
C ARG A 71 -32.99 -23.77 -2.98
N PHE A 72 -32.54 -24.88 -3.55
CA PHE A 72 -31.76 -24.90 -4.79
C PHE A 72 -32.62 -24.48 -6.01
N GLY A 73 -32.15 -23.48 -6.76
CA GLY A 73 -32.88 -22.93 -7.92
C GLY A 73 -34.12 -22.09 -7.58
N VAL A 74 -34.40 -21.85 -6.30
CA VAL A 74 -35.63 -21.18 -5.86
C VAL A 74 -35.41 -19.69 -5.65
N VAL A 75 -36.00 -18.87 -6.54
CA VAL A 75 -36.11 -17.42 -6.32
C VAL A 75 -37.14 -17.16 -5.22
N SER A 76 -36.73 -16.46 -4.16
CA SER A 76 -37.58 -16.19 -2.99
C SER A 76 -38.82 -15.37 -3.35
N ALA A 77 -39.90 -15.54 -2.59
CA ALA A 77 -41.14 -14.78 -2.79
C ALA A 77 -40.90 -13.27 -2.69
N ARG A 78 -40.03 -12.84 -1.76
CA ARG A 78 -39.65 -11.44 -1.56
C ARG A 78 -38.98 -10.84 -2.80
N ILE A 79 -38.00 -11.54 -3.38
CA ILE A 79 -37.30 -11.10 -4.60
C ILE A 79 -38.29 -11.02 -5.77
N LYS A 80 -39.20 -12.00 -5.92
CA LYS A 80 -40.27 -11.95 -6.93
C LYS A 80 -41.15 -10.71 -6.77
N THR A 81 -41.61 -10.40 -5.55
CA THR A 81 -42.40 -9.19 -5.27
C THR A 81 -41.65 -7.92 -5.68
N LEU A 82 -40.38 -7.77 -5.29
CA LEU A 82 -39.59 -6.58 -5.65
C LEU A 82 -39.41 -6.41 -7.17
N ILE A 83 -39.16 -7.50 -7.89
CA ILE A 83 -39.06 -7.52 -9.37
C ILE A 83 -40.40 -7.12 -10.00
N THR A 84 -41.49 -7.75 -9.59
CA THR A 84 -42.83 -7.52 -10.16
C THR A 84 -43.31 -6.10 -9.86
N GLU A 85 -43.11 -5.57 -8.66
CA GLU A 85 -43.52 -4.21 -8.30
C GLU A 85 -42.68 -3.13 -9.00
N ALA A 86 -41.36 -3.33 -9.12
CA ALA A 86 -40.50 -2.45 -9.91
C ALA A 86 -40.96 -2.42 -11.39
N ALA A 87 -41.16 -3.58 -12.00
CA ALA A 87 -41.65 -3.70 -13.37
C ALA A 87 -43.05 -3.09 -13.56
N ARG A 88 -43.98 -3.30 -12.61
CA ARG A 88 -45.34 -2.73 -12.63
C ARG A 88 -45.32 -1.20 -12.60
N ARG A 89 -44.32 -0.59 -11.94
CA ARG A 89 -44.11 0.86 -11.93
C ARG A 89 -43.21 1.36 -13.09
N GLY A 90 -42.83 0.49 -14.02
CA GLY A 90 -42.07 0.85 -15.23
C GLY A 90 -40.55 0.91 -15.03
N HIS A 91 -40.01 0.38 -13.94
CA HIS A 91 -38.57 0.28 -13.69
C HIS A 91 -38.02 -1.09 -14.13
N THR A 92 -36.83 -1.08 -14.74
CA THR A 92 -36.09 -2.29 -15.13
C THR A 92 -34.71 -2.33 -14.45
N PRO A 93 -34.62 -2.38 -13.11
CA PRO A 93 -33.35 -2.42 -12.41
C PRO A 93 -32.66 -3.77 -12.57
N ASP A 94 -31.33 -3.78 -12.60
CA ASP A 94 -30.56 -5.01 -12.64
C ASP A 94 -30.54 -5.72 -11.28
N LEU A 95 -30.52 -7.05 -11.32
CA LEU A 95 -30.59 -7.89 -10.12
C LEU A 95 -29.18 -8.23 -9.64
N TRP A 96 -28.70 -7.48 -8.67
CA TRP A 96 -27.38 -7.66 -8.08
C TRP A 96 -27.40 -8.86 -7.14
N THR A 97 -26.76 -9.96 -7.53
CA THR A 97 -26.85 -11.25 -6.83
C THR A 97 -25.48 -11.76 -6.40
N GLN A 98 -25.48 -12.66 -5.42
CA GLN A 98 -24.32 -13.46 -5.01
C GLN A 98 -24.79 -14.85 -4.65
N ILE A 99 -23.97 -15.86 -4.96
CA ILE A 99 -24.30 -17.28 -4.76
C ILE A 99 -23.60 -17.91 -3.56
N ALA A 100 -22.70 -17.19 -2.89
CA ALA A 100 -22.01 -17.65 -1.69
C ALA A 100 -21.68 -16.47 -0.78
N PHE A 101 -21.30 -16.79 0.46
CA PHE A 101 -20.70 -15.87 1.42
C PHE A 101 -19.35 -16.47 1.88
N GLY A 102 -18.38 -16.56 0.97
CA GLY A 102 -17.06 -17.06 1.27
C GLY A 102 -16.29 -16.14 2.23
N GLY A 103 -15.38 -16.74 3.00
CA GLY A 103 -14.41 -15.99 3.80
C GLY A 103 -13.41 -15.21 2.94
N PRO A 104 -12.67 -14.27 3.54
CA PRO A 104 -11.63 -13.51 2.86
C PRO A 104 -10.43 -14.40 2.49
N GLY A 105 -9.70 -14.01 1.45
CA GLY A 105 -8.52 -14.73 0.95
C GLY A 105 -8.83 -15.77 -0.13
N ALA A 106 -7.75 -16.33 -0.71
CA ALA A 106 -7.83 -17.29 -1.80
C ALA A 106 -8.47 -18.63 -1.36
N PRO A 107 -9.41 -19.20 -2.13
CA PRO A 107 -9.98 -20.51 -1.85
C PRO A 107 -8.97 -21.63 -2.10
N SER A 108 -9.23 -22.79 -1.50
CA SER A 108 -8.57 -24.03 -1.91
C SER A 108 -8.93 -24.36 -3.37
N ALA A 109 -7.92 -24.66 -4.19
CA ALA A 109 -8.12 -25.01 -5.58
C ALA A 109 -8.96 -26.29 -5.74
N LEU A 110 -10.02 -26.22 -6.53
CA LEU A 110 -10.77 -27.40 -6.97
C LEU A 110 -10.06 -28.06 -8.16
N SER A 111 -10.27 -29.37 -8.34
CA SER A 111 -9.91 -30.01 -9.61
C SER A 111 -10.77 -29.45 -10.75
N GLU A 112 -10.26 -29.44 -11.97
CA GLU A 112 -11.00 -28.98 -13.16
C GLU A 112 -12.37 -29.66 -13.33
N GLN A 113 -12.50 -30.93 -12.91
CA GLN A 113 -13.78 -31.64 -12.92
C GLN A 113 -14.73 -31.13 -11.84
N ALA A 114 -14.25 -30.93 -10.61
CA ALA A 114 -15.05 -30.41 -9.50
C ALA A 114 -15.47 -28.95 -9.75
N HIS A 115 -14.55 -28.12 -10.27
CA HIS A 115 -14.83 -26.75 -10.69
C HIS A 115 -15.96 -26.72 -11.74
N ARG A 116 -15.87 -27.51 -12.82
CA ARG A 116 -16.95 -27.59 -13.82
C ARG A 116 -18.27 -28.07 -13.23
N ALA A 117 -18.26 -29.04 -12.31
CA ALA A 117 -19.48 -29.52 -11.65
C ALA A 117 -20.15 -28.39 -10.83
N GLU A 118 -19.37 -27.64 -10.05
CA GLU A 118 -19.87 -26.50 -9.28
C GLU A 118 -20.32 -25.32 -10.17
N VAL A 119 -19.64 -25.06 -11.30
CA VAL A 119 -20.10 -24.09 -12.31
C VAL A 119 -21.48 -24.47 -12.86
N MET A 120 -21.66 -25.74 -13.24
CA MET A 120 -22.96 -26.25 -13.72
C MET A 120 -24.06 -26.10 -12.66
N ARG A 121 -23.74 -26.41 -11.40
CA ARG A 121 -24.63 -26.31 -10.24
C ARG A 121 -25.02 -24.85 -9.94
N ALA A 122 -24.07 -23.92 -10.03
CA ALA A 122 -24.32 -22.49 -9.89
C ALA A 122 -25.19 -21.93 -11.03
N ALA A 123 -24.94 -22.37 -12.27
CA ALA A 123 -25.77 -22.00 -13.42
C ALA A 123 -27.21 -22.58 -13.32
N ASP A 124 -27.37 -23.82 -12.82
CA ASP A 124 -28.68 -24.40 -12.50
C ASP A 124 -29.41 -23.55 -11.43
N HIS A 125 -28.72 -23.18 -10.36
CA HIS A 125 -29.27 -22.35 -9.28
C HIS A 125 -29.72 -20.96 -9.77
N LEU A 126 -28.91 -20.31 -10.61
CA LEU A 126 -29.19 -18.98 -11.16
C LEU A 126 -30.20 -18.97 -12.33
N THR A 127 -30.46 -20.12 -12.97
CA THR A 127 -31.35 -20.23 -14.15
C THR A 127 -32.74 -19.65 -13.87
N GLY A 128 -33.30 -19.86 -12.67
CA GLY A 128 -34.60 -19.31 -12.29
C GLY A 128 -34.61 -17.78 -12.20
N LEU A 129 -33.56 -17.19 -11.60
CA LEU A 129 -33.41 -15.74 -11.45
C LEU A 129 -33.17 -15.06 -12.80
N ALA A 130 -32.27 -15.58 -13.62
CA ALA A 130 -31.95 -15.03 -14.94
C ALA A 130 -33.16 -15.06 -15.88
N ARG A 131 -33.96 -16.13 -15.87
CA ARG A 131 -35.21 -16.22 -16.64
C ARG A 131 -36.26 -15.21 -16.17
N LEU A 132 -36.43 -15.05 -14.85
CA LEU A 132 -37.37 -14.08 -14.28
C LEU A 132 -36.96 -12.64 -14.62
N ALA A 133 -35.68 -12.30 -14.46
CA ALA A 133 -35.13 -11.00 -14.83
C ALA A 133 -35.42 -10.69 -16.30
N ARG A 134 -35.07 -11.61 -17.21
CA ARG A 134 -35.30 -11.47 -18.65
C ARG A 134 -36.77 -11.26 -19.00
N GLY A 135 -37.68 -11.94 -18.30
CA GLY A 135 -39.13 -11.80 -18.48
C GLY A 135 -39.67 -10.41 -18.16
N HIS A 136 -38.94 -9.60 -17.38
CA HIS A 136 -39.26 -8.22 -17.05
C HIS A 136 -38.29 -7.20 -17.70
N GLY A 137 -37.46 -7.62 -18.66
CA GLY A 137 -36.47 -6.74 -19.29
C GLY A 137 -35.30 -6.33 -18.38
N MET A 138 -35.06 -7.09 -17.30
CA MET A 138 -33.99 -6.87 -16.33
C MET A 138 -32.82 -7.83 -16.56
N CYS A 139 -31.65 -7.46 -16.06
CA CYS A 139 -30.44 -8.27 -16.10
C CYS A 139 -30.08 -8.84 -14.73
N VAL A 140 -29.09 -9.73 -14.68
CA VAL A 140 -28.49 -10.20 -13.43
C VAL A 140 -27.03 -9.76 -13.38
N VAL A 141 -26.61 -9.16 -12.26
CA VAL A 141 -25.21 -8.81 -12.00
C VAL A 141 -24.69 -9.76 -10.93
N LEU A 142 -23.91 -10.75 -11.35
CA LEU A 142 -23.27 -11.72 -10.46
C LEU A 142 -22.06 -11.07 -9.77
N THR A 143 -22.07 -11.06 -8.44
CA THR A 143 -21.03 -10.42 -7.63
C THR A 143 -20.20 -11.42 -6.83
N ASN A 144 -18.90 -11.13 -6.70
CA ASN A 144 -17.98 -11.89 -5.87
C ASN A 144 -18.23 -11.65 -4.37
N HIS A 145 -18.02 -12.70 -3.56
CA HIS A 145 -18.01 -12.60 -2.11
C HIS A 145 -17.06 -13.66 -1.50
N GLY A 146 -15.77 -13.60 -1.82
CA GLY A 146 -14.75 -14.52 -1.29
C GLY A 146 -14.98 -15.99 -1.66
N GLY A 147 -14.03 -16.86 -1.27
CA GLY A 147 -14.09 -18.29 -1.59
C GLY A 147 -14.21 -18.61 -3.09
N TRP A 148 -14.64 -19.83 -3.44
CA TRP A 148 -14.70 -20.30 -4.83
C TRP A 148 -15.54 -19.41 -5.77
N ALA A 149 -16.72 -18.97 -5.32
CA ALA A 149 -17.58 -18.06 -6.07
C ALA A 149 -17.12 -16.58 -6.03
N GLY A 150 -16.04 -16.27 -5.32
CA GLY A 150 -15.39 -14.98 -5.33
C GLY A 150 -14.40 -14.80 -6.49
N GLU A 151 -13.96 -15.89 -7.11
CA GLU A 151 -12.87 -15.89 -8.08
C GLU A 151 -13.29 -15.39 -9.48
N PRO A 152 -12.51 -14.48 -10.11
CA PRO A 152 -12.77 -13.95 -11.45
C PRO A 152 -13.06 -15.01 -12.51
N ARG A 153 -12.26 -16.09 -12.52
CA ARG A 153 -12.47 -17.23 -13.43
C ARG A 153 -13.81 -17.91 -13.18
N THR A 154 -14.16 -18.17 -11.92
CA THR A 154 -15.43 -18.81 -11.55
C THR A 154 -16.63 -17.99 -12.02
N LEU A 155 -16.58 -16.66 -11.84
CA LEU A 155 -17.63 -15.75 -12.29
C LEU A 155 -17.81 -15.82 -13.81
N VAL A 156 -16.71 -15.79 -14.56
CA VAL A 156 -16.69 -15.90 -16.03
C VAL A 156 -17.23 -17.26 -16.49
N ASP A 157 -16.79 -18.36 -15.88
CA ASP A 157 -17.25 -19.71 -16.24
C ASP A 157 -18.77 -19.89 -15.98
N ILE A 158 -19.31 -19.32 -14.89
CA ILE A 158 -20.76 -19.33 -14.59
C ILE A 158 -21.56 -18.49 -15.60
N VAL A 159 -21.09 -17.28 -15.91
CA VAL A 159 -21.74 -16.39 -16.90
C VAL A 159 -21.72 -17.03 -18.29
N THR A 160 -20.60 -17.64 -18.68
CA THR A 160 -20.44 -18.37 -19.94
C THR A 160 -21.40 -19.55 -20.04
N GLU A 161 -21.56 -20.31 -18.95
CA GLU A 161 -22.47 -21.46 -18.91
C GLU A 161 -23.95 -21.03 -18.97
N LEU A 162 -24.32 -19.93 -18.29
CA LEU A 162 -25.66 -19.34 -18.44
C LEU A 162 -25.89 -18.84 -19.88
N ALA A 163 -24.91 -18.20 -20.51
CA ALA A 163 -24.98 -17.76 -21.90
C ALA A 163 -25.17 -18.93 -22.88
N ARG A 164 -24.47 -20.06 -22.69
CA ARG A 164 -24.66 -21.30 -23.48
C ARG A 164 -26.08 -21.87 -23.38
N ARG A 165 -26.75 -21.66 -22.25
CA ARG A 165 -28.17 -22.03 -22.01
C ARG A 165 -29.17 -21.01 -22.58
N GLY A 166 -28.70 -20.02 -23.35
CA GLY A 166 -29.50 -18.93 -23.89
C GLY A 166 -29.88 -17.87 -22.87
N LEU A 167 -29.18 -17.79 -21.73
CA LEU A 167 -29.39 -16.80 -20.67
C LEU A 167 -28.21 -15.81 -20.62
N GLY A 168 -27.97 -15.14 -21.74
CA GLY A 168 -26.93 -14.10 -21.85
C GLY A 168 -27.21 -12.82 -21.05
N ASN A 169 -28.37 -12.69 -20.37
CA ASN A 169 -28.73 -11.50 -19.60
C ASN A 169 -28.05 -11.43 -18.21
N VAL A 170 -26.79 -11.83 -18.14
CA VAL A 170 -26.00 -11.95 -16.91
C VAL A 170 -24.62 -11.35 -17.14
N GLY A 171 -24.21 -10.42 -16.27
CA GLY A 171 -22.87 -9.82 -16.25
C GLY A 171 -22.22 -9.94 -14.87
N ILE A 172 -20.98 -9.44 -14.74
CA ILE A 172 -20.17 -9.49 -13.51
C ILE A 172 -20.09 -8.10 -12.88
N GLY A 173 -20.38 -8.04 -11.57
CA GLY A 173 -20.13 -6.87 -10.72
C GLY A 173 -19.01 -7.17 -9.72
N PHE A 174 -17.80 -6.67 -9.97
CA PHE A 174 -16.62 -7.00 -9.17
C PHE A 174 -16.46 -6.06 -7.98
N ARG A 175 -16.26 -6.60 -6.78
CA ARG A 175 -16.26 -5.87 -5.50
C ARG A 175 -14.91 -6.02 -4.81
N LEU A 176 -14.21 -4.90 -4.65
CA LEU A 176 -12.84 -4.87 -4.15
C LEU A 176 -12.72 -5.41 -2.70
N GLN A 177 -13.70 -5.11 -1.83
CA GLN A 177 -13.69 -5.56 -0.42
C GLN A 177 -13.69 -7.09 -0.21
N HIS A 178 -14.07 -7.85 -1.24
CA HIS A 178 -14.09 -9.32 -1.22
C HIS A 178 -13.04 -9.92 -2.18
N ALA A 179 -12.04 -9.13 -2.54
CA ALA A 179 -11.04 -9.44 -3.56
C ALA A 179 -9.63 -8.97 -3.18
N HIS A 180 -9.35 -8.69 -1.89
CA HIS A 180 -8.05 -8.16 -1.45
C HIS A 180 -6.86 -9.03 -1.90
N HIS A 181 -6.99 -10.35 -1.83
CA HIS A 181 -6.02 -11.33 -2.34
C HIS A 181 -5.78 -11.26 -3.86
N LEU A 182 -6.70 -10.65 -4.62
CA LEU A 182 -6.64 -10.48 -6.07
C LEU A 182 -6.09 -9.08 -6.48
N ILE A 183 -5.90 -8.16 -5.53
CA ILE A 183 -5.50 -6.77 -5.84
C ILE A 183 -4.05 -6.69 -6.35
N ALA A 184 -3.21 -7.67 -6.03
CA ALA A 184 -1.83 -7.74 -6.53
C ALA A 184 -1.81 -7.83 -8.06
N ASP A 185 -2.62 -8.71 -8.64
CA ASP A 185 -2.68 -9.03 -10.07
C ASP A 185 -3.98 -8.52 -10.72
N LEU A 186 -4.51 -7.38 -10.24
CA LEU A 186 -5.81 -6.86 -10.68
C LEU A 186 -5.91 -6.68 -12.20
N ASP A 187 -4.84 -6.29 -12.88
CA ASP A 187 -4.81 -6.13 -14.35
C ASP A 187 -5.14 -7.45 -15.08
N HIS A 188 -4.58 -8.56 -14.58
CA HIS A 188 -4.86 -9.90 -15.11
C HIS A 188 -6.33 -10.28 -14.87
N HIS A 189 -6.85 -10.02 -13.67
CA HIS A 189 -8.24 -10.35 -13.33
C HIS A 189 -9.27 -9.48 -14.08
N LEU A 190 -8.97 -8.20 -14.32
CA LEU A 190 -9.75 -7.33 -15.20
C LEU A 190 -9.75 -7.86 -16.64
N ALA A 191 -8.60 -8.31 -17.16
CA ALA A 191 -8.51 -8.93 -18.47
C ALA A 191 -9.34 -10.23 -18.57
N VAL A 192 -9.27 -11.10 -17.55
CA VAL A 192 -10.08 -12.33 -17.45
C VAL A 192 -11.58 -12.05 -17.48
N MET A 193 -12.04 -11.01 -16.77
CA MET A 193 -13.47 -10.65 -16.71
C MET A 193 -13.92 -9.71 -17.84
N SER A 194 -13.03 -9.26 -18.73
CA SER A 194 -13.25 -8.08 -19.58
C SER A 194 -14.51 -8.13 -20.46
N GLU A 195 -14.87 -9.29 -21.01
CA GLU A 195 -16.08 -9.47 -21.84
C GLU A 195 -17.40 -9.47 -21.04
N HIS A 196 -17.33 -9.57 -19.71
CA HIS A 196 -18.50 -9.75 -18.83
C HIS A 196 -18.57 -8.74 -17.68
N LEU A 197 -17.49 -7.99 -17.40
CA LEU A 197 -17.41 -7.00 -16.33
C LEU A 197 -18.26 -5.76 -16.65
N VAL A 198 -19.41 -5.62 -16.00
CA VAL A 198 -20.31 -4.46 -16.19
C VAL A 198 -20.18 -3.39 -15.12
N ALA A 199 -19.67 -3.76 -13.94
CA ALA A 199 -19.51 -2.82 -12.84
C ALA A 199 -18.36 -3.19 -11.90
N VAL A 200 -17.79 -2.16 -11.24
CA VAL A 200 -16.78 -2.30 -10.18
C VAL A 200 -17.26 -1.52 -8.95
N MET A 201 -17.40 -2.22 -7.82
CA MET A 201 -17.72 -1.63 -6.52
C MET A 201 -16.45 -1.22 -5.80
N LEU A 202 -16.32 0.10 -5.57
CA LEU A 202 -15.18 0.76 -4.97
C LEU A 202 -15.21 0.66 -3.44
N SER A 203 -14.15 0.07 -2.89
CA SER A 203 -13.77 0.10 -1.48
C SER A 203 -12.24 0.20 -1.39
N GLY A 204 -11.72 0.73 -0.29
CA GLY A 204 -10.28 0.79 -0.08
C GLY A 204 -9.66 -0.61 -0.05
N ALA A 205 -8.52 -0.76 -0.70
CA ALA A 205 -7.78 -2.00 -0.89
C ALA A 205 -6.40 -1.90 -0.24
N ASP A 206 -6.02 -2.93 0.52
CA ASP A 206 -4.73 -3.01 1.21
C ASP A 206 -3.98 -4.30 0.85
N ALA A 207 -2.65 -4.25 0.85
CA ALA A 207 -1.84 -5.45 0.75
C ALA A 207 -1.95 -6.25 2.05
N GLY A 208 -2.42 -7.51 1.98
CA GLY A 208 -2.62 -8.35 3.16
C GLY A 208 -3.72 -7.83 4.09
N ALA A 209 -4.80 -7.27 3.54
CA ALA A 209 -5.95 -6.82 4.32
C ALA A 209 -6.55 -7.94 5.19
N GLU A 210 -6.45 -9.19 4.74
CA GLU A 210 -6.87 -10.39 5.46
C GLU A 210 -6.05 -10.68 6.72
N LEU A 211 -4.76 -10.33 6.71
CA LEU A 211 -3.84 -10.49 7.85
C LEU A 211 -4.04 -9.37 8.88
N THR A 212 -4.40 -8.17 8.41
CA THR A 212 -4.58 -6.97 9.26
C THR A 212 -6.03 -6.78 9.73
N GLY A 213 -6.99 -7.54 9.19
CA GLY A 213 -8.42 -7.35 9.43
C GLY A 213 -9.01 -6.12 8.74
N ARG A 214 -8.21 -5.30 8.03
CA ARG A 214 -8.62 -4.04 7.39
C ARG A 214 -9.30 -4.28 6.03
N VAL A 215 -10.22 -5.25 5.99
CA VAL A 215 -10.90 -5.71 4.77
C VAL A 215 -12.04 -4.80 4.30
N ILE A 216 -12.46 -3.81 5.10
CA ILE A 216 -13.48 -2.82 4.69
C ILE A 216 -12.97 -1.42 5.02
N LEU A 217 -12.75 -0.63 3.97
CA LEU A 217 -12.20 0.72 4.02
C LEU A 217 -12.93 1.63 3.03
N PRO A 218 -12.96 2.96 3.25
CA PRO A 218 -13.25 3.92 2.21
C PRO A 218 -12.30 3.76 1.02
N PHE A 219 -12.80 3.91 -0.21
CA PHE A 219 -11.88 4.13 -1.33
C PHE A 219 -11.12 5.44 -1.11
N GLY A 220 -9.84 5.47 -1.49
CA GLY A 220 -8.88 6.52 -1.12
C GLY A 220 -8.17 6.29 0.21
N ALA A 221 -8.59 5.35 1.07
CA ALA A 221 -7.95 5.05 2.35
C ALA A 221 -6.97 3.85 2.31
N GLY A 222 -7.12 2.94 1.34
CA GLY A 222 -6.24 1.79 1.15
C GLY A 222 -4.86 2.15 0.59
N SER A 223 -3.85 1.34 0.86
CA SER A 223 -2.49 1.47 0.31
C SER A 223 -2.42 1.14 -1.19
N ARG A 224 -3.36 0.33 -1.70
CA ARG A 224 -3.42 -0.10 -3.11
C ARG A 224 -4.39 0.71 -3.97
N ASP A 225 -5.18 1.64 -3.42
CA ASP A 225 -6.22 2.37 -4.17
C ASP A 225 -5.67 3.12 -5.40
N ARG A 226 -4.47 3.69 -5.29
CA ARG A 226 -3.77 4.29 -6.44
C ARG A 226 -3.49 3.28 -7.55
N TRP A 227 -3.09 2.06 -7.20
CA TRP A 227 -2.84 0.97 -8.14
C TRP A 227 -4.15 0.56 -8.82
N VAL A 228 -5.20 0.32 -8.02
CA VAL A 228 -6.56 0.02 -8.53
C VAL A 228 -7.04 1.08 -9.53
N THR A 229 -6.83 2.37 -9.25
CA THR A 229 -7.18 3.44 -10.20
C THR A 229 -6.34 3.41 -11.47
N HIS A 230 -5.04 3.07 -11.43
CA HIS A 230 -4.25 2.89 -12.65
C HIS A 230 -4.76 1.69 -13.45
N SER A 231 -4.90 0.52 -12.82
CA SER A 231 -5.44 -0.70 -13.44
C SER A 231 -6.77 -0.47 -14.16
N LEU A 232 -7.72 0.18 -13.49
CA LEU A 232 -9.04 0.47 -14.08
C LEU A 232 -8.94 1.44 -15.27
N LEU A 233 -8.17 2.53 -15.15
CA LEU A 233 -8.06 3.54 -16.21
C LEU A 233 -7.23 3.05 -17.42
N GLU A 234 -6.12 2.36 -17.17
CA GLU A 234 -5.22 1.84 -18.21
C GLU A 234 -5.81 0.62 -18.94
N SER A 235 -6.69 -0.16 -18.30
CA SER A 235 -7.46 -1.22 -18.98
C SER A 235 -8.38 -0.71 -20.08
N GLY A 236 -8.72 0.60 -20.07
CA GLY A 236 -9.69 1.21 -20.97
C GLY A 236 -11.15 0.79 -20.71
N TRP A 237 -11.42 -0.01 -19.66
CA TRP A 237 -12.73 -0.55 -19.32
C TRP A 237 -13.79 0.56 -19.18
N GLN A 238 -14.97 0.30 -19.75
CA GLN A 238 -16.13 1.19 -19.69
C GLN A 238 -17.29 0.47 -19.01
N GLY A 239 -17.64 0.91 -17.82
CA GLY A 239 -18.76 0.34 -17.05
C GLY A 239 -19.08 1.17 -15.81
N GLN A 240 -19.90 0.61 -14.91
CA GLN A 240 -20.39 1.37 -13.74
C GLN A 240 -19.43 1.29 -12.55
N LEU A 241 -18.92 2.44 -12.12
CA LEU A 241 -18.29 2.57 -10.80
C LEU A 241 -19.38 2.75 -9.74
N VAL A 242 -19.34 1.92 -8.70
CA VAL A 242 -20.34 1.88 -7.65
C VAL A 242 -19.69 2.14 -6.30
N VAL A 243 -20.19 3.12 -5.55
CA VAL A 243 -19.82 3.33 -4.14
C VAL A 243 -20.87 2.74 -3.21
N HIS A 244 -20.46 2.29 -2.04
CA HIS A 244 -21.34 1.73 -1.02
C HIS A 244 -21.06 2.31 0.38
N ALA A 245 -22.10 2.32 1.22
CA ALA A 245 -21.94 2.45 2.67
C ALA A 245 -22.09 1.05 3.27
N VAL A 246 -21.03 0.61 3.96
CA VAL A 246 -20.95 -0.68 4.65
C VAL A 246 -20.70 -0.39 6.13
N GLY A 247 -21.34 -1.18 7.00
CA GLY A 247 -21.45 -0.88 8.43
C GLY A 247 -22.82 -0.31 8.80
N ASN A 248 -22.95 0.09 10.06
CA ASN A 248 -24.08 0.78 10.68
C ASN A 248 -23.60 2.19 11.10
N ASP A 249 -23.05 2.91 10.14
CA ASP A 249 -22.52 4.26 10.24
C ASP A 249 -23.45 5.26 9.51
N ASP A 250 -23.13 6.55 9.55
CA ASP A 250 -23.77 7.51 8.65
C ASP A 250 -23.43 7.16 7.20
N SER A 251 -24.45 6.74 6.45
CA SER A 251 -24.30 6.37 5.04
C SER A 251 -23.80 7.52 4.16
N GLU A 252 -24.14 8.77 4.48
CA GLU A 252 -23.73 9.94 3.69
C GLU A 252 -22.22 10.18 3.81
N ALA A 253 -21.69 10.21 5.05
CA ALA A 253 -20.26 10.27 5.31
C ALA A 253 -19.48 9.13 4.63
N ARG A 254 -20.01 7.90 4.68
CA ARG A 254 -19.37 6.72 4.08
C ARG A 254 -19.34 6.75 2.55
N LEU A 255 -20.40 7.24 1.90
CA LEU A 255 -20.40 7.45 0.46
C LEU A 255 -19.44 8.59 0.05
N LEU A 256 -19.47 9.72 0.76
CA LEU A 256 -18.60 10.86 0.49
C LEU A 256 -17.11 10.51 0.61
N ASP A 257 -16.70 9.77 1.64
CA ASP A 257 -15.30 9.36 1.80
C ASP A 257 -14.77 8.59 0.57
N SER A 258 -15.55 7.63 0.06
CA SER A 258 -15.17 6.84 -1.13
C SER A 258 -15.21 7.66 -2.43
N LEU A 259 -16.16 8.60 -2.57
CA LEU A 259 -16.23 9.51 -3.72
C LEU A 259 -15.03 10.48 -3.76
N GLU A 260 -14.71 11.12 -2.63
CA GLU A 260 -13.57 12.01 -2.51
C GLU A 260 -12.23 11.27 -2.68
N GLY A 261 -12.15 10.04 -2.19
CA GLY A 261 -11.01 9.15 -2.42
C GLY A 261 -10.83 8.75 -3.89
N TRP A 262 -11.92 8.51 -4.61
CA TRP A 262 -11.88 8.25 -6.05
C TRP A 262 -11.44 9.51 -6.82
N GLU A 263 -12.03 10.68 -6.54
CA GLU A 263 -11.60 11.95 -7.16
C GLU A 263 -10.10 12.17 -6.95
N TRP A 264 -9.59 11.98 -5.72
CA TRP A 264 -8.18 12.13 -5.40
C TRP A 264 -7.29 11.15 -6.18
N ALA A 265 -7.69 9.89 -6.31
CA ALA A 265 -6.90 8.89 -7.02
C ALA A 265 -6.84 9.18 -8.53
N VAL A 266 -7.94 9.66 -9.12
CA VAL A 266 -8.00 10.10 -10.53
C VAL A 266 -7.18 11.37 -10.75
N ASP A 267 -7.30 12.39 -9.90
CA ASP A 267 -6.47 13.60 -9.97
C ASP A 267 -4.97 13.22 -9.92
N ARG A 268 -4.60 12.26 -9.07
CA ARG A 268 -3.23 11.74 -8.99
C ARG A 268 -2.77 11.04 -10.26
N PHE A 269 -3.63 10.25 -10.91
CA PHE A 269 -3.35 9.62 -12.22
C PHE A 269 -3.13 10.69 -13.30
N LEU A 270 -4.01 11.69 -13.37
CA LEU A 270 -3.94 12.84 -14.28
C LEU A 270 -2.82 13.86 -13.93
N ARG A 271 -1.93 13.53 -12.98
CA ARG A 271 -0.81 14.36 -12.51
C ARG A 271 -1.23 15.72 -11.92
N HIS A 272 -2.48 15.86 -11.50
CA HIS A 272 -2.99 17.00 -10.74
C HIS A 272 -2.70 16.81 -9.23
N PRO A 273 -1.84 17.63 -8.60
CA PRO A 273 -1.44 17.42 -7.22
C PRO A 273 -2.56 17.83 -6.24
N ARG A 274 -3.29 16.84 -5.71
CA ARG A 274 -4.30 17.01 -4.65
C ARG A 274 -3.87 16.31 -3.35
N GLN A 275 -4.19 16.92 -2.21
CA GLN A 275 -3.99 16.29 -0.90
C GLN A 275 -4.87 15.04 -0.78
N ARG A 276 -4.35 13.98 -0.14
CA ARG A 276 -5.13 12.77 0.15
C ARG A 276 -6.27 13.14 1.12
N PRO A 277 -7.54 12.81 0.82
CA PRO A 277 -8.63 13.05 1.75
C PRO A 277 -8.42 12.22 3.02
N VAL A 278 -8.79 12.79 4.16
CA VAL A 278 -8.85 12.07 5.44
C VAL A 278 -10.28 11.56 5.60
N PRO A 279 -10.52 10.25 5.66
CA PRO A 279 -11.86 9.72 5.82
C PRO A 279 -12.53 10.22 7.10
N ARG A 280 -13.82 10.53 7.01
CA ARG A 280 -14.68 10.84 8.16
C ARG A 280 -14.85 9.60 9.05
N ILE A 281 -14.94 8.42 8.44
CA ILE A 281 -15.16 7.14 9.11
C ILE A 281 -14.19 6.11 8.50
N LEU A 282 -13.02 5.92 9.12
CA LEU A 282 -12.00 5.00 8.57
C LEU A 282 -12.41 3.53 8.72
N GLU A 283 -12.96 3.16 9.87
CA GLU A 283 -13.37 1.80 10.22
C GLU A 283 -14.90 1.75 10.38
N PRO A 284 -15.58 0.73 9.82
CA PRO A 284 -17.03 0.64 9.91
C PRO A 284 -17.49 0.19 11.30
N THR A 285 -18.49 0.86 11.85
CA THR A 285 -19.23 0.37 13.01
C THR A 285 -20.10 -0.80 12.58
N TRP A 286 -20.02 -1.95 13.24
CA TRP A 286 -20.96 -3.04 12.97
C TRP A 286 -22.19 -2.95 13.86
N PRO A 287 -23.41 -3.29 13.37
CA PRO A 287 -24.54 -3.50 14.25
C PRO A 287 -24.21 -4.67 15.21
N PRO A 288 -24.67 -4.64 16.47
CA PRO A 288 -24.42 -5.71 17.43
C PRO A 288 -25.04 -7.01 16.92
N GLY A 289 -24.21 -7.91 16.41
CA GLY A 289 -24.66 -9.12 15.73
C GLY A 289 -24.79 -10.34 16.64
N PRO A 290 -25.58 -11.35 16.22
CA PRO A 290 -25.24 -12.74 16.52
C PRO A 290 -23.82 -13.01 16.00
N SER A 291 -23.02 -13.79 16.74
CA SER A 291 -21.59 -13.96 16.47
C SER A 291 -21.31 -14.63 15.12
N TRP A 292 -20.84 -13.87 14.13
CA TRP A 292 -20.35 -14.38 12.84
C TRP A 292 -18.86 -14.77 12.84
N ALA A 293 -18.25 -14.87 14.03
CA ALA A 293 -16.87 -15.31 14.22
C ALA A 293 -16.70 -16.83 13.97
N GLY A 294 -16.68 -17.22 12.69
CA GLY A 294 -16.34 -18.57 12.26
C GLY A 294 -14.87 -18.88 12.55
N ARG A 295 -14.62 -19.80 13.49
CA ARG A 295 -13.27 -20.37 13.72
C ARG A 295 -12.90 -21.26 12.55
N SER A 296 -11.62 -21.26 12.15
CA SER A 296 -11.13 -22.19 11.14
C SER A 296 -11.20 -23.64 11.65
N ALA A 297 -11.74 -24.53 10.80
CA ALA A 297 -11.81 -25.97 11.05
C ALA A 297 -10.99 -26.71 9.99
N ALA A 298 -9.66 -26.58 10.05
CA ALA A 298 -8.75 -27.39 9.27
C ALA A 298 -8.50 -28.74 9.97
N ALA A 299 -9.41 -29.71 9.79
CA ALA A 299 -9.21 -31.10 10.20
C ALA A 299 -10.16 -32.05 9.45
N ALA A 300 -9.60 -33.15 8.92
CA ALA A 300 -10.26 -34.18 8.08
C ALA A 300 -10.72 -33.64 6.70
N LEU A 301 -10.52 -34.34 5.58
CA LEU A 301 -10.24 -35.77 5.39
C LEU A 301 -9.04 -36.01 4.44
N THR A 302 -8.12 -36.89 4.85
CA THR A 302 -7.09 -37.49 3.99
C THR A 302 -7.57 -38.80 3.36
N THR A 303 -7.01 -39.14 2.19
CA THR A 303 -7.17 -40.42 1.43
C THR A 303 -8.55 -40.61 0.78
N THR A 304 -8.68 -40.90 -0.52
CA THR A 304 -8.17 -42.13 -1.15
C THR A 304 -8.07 -42.05 -2.69
N ARG A 305 -6.86 -42.29 -3.20
CA ARG A 305 -6.47 -43.08 -4.39
C ARG A 305 -7.35 -43.06 -5.67
N THR A 306 -6.74 -42.57 -6.75
CA THR A 306 -7.15 -42.62 -8.16
C THR A 306 -7.14 -44.03 -8.79
N MET A 307 -7.84 -44.19 -9.93
CA MET A 307 -7.34 -44.84 -11.18
C MET A 307 -8.28 -44.50 -12.38
N PRO A 308 -7.80 -44.52 -13.65
CA PRO A 308 -8.38 -43.69 -14.73
C PRO A 308 -8.90 -44.48 -15.96
N TRP A 309 -9.68 -43.83 -16.83
CA TRP A 309 -9.84 -44.24 -18.23
C TRP A 309 -9.96 -43.05 -19.21
N HIS A 310 -9.19 -43.22 -20.29
CA HIS A 310 -9.10 -42.56 -21.59
C HIS A 310 -10.40 -42.09 -22.27
N GLU A 311 -10.44 -41.36 -23.40
CA GLU A 311 -9.57 -40.46 -24.21
C GLU A 311 -10.05 -40.60 -25.68
N SER A 312 -9.95 -39.52 -26.48
CA SER A 312 -10.40 -39.43 -27.89
C SER A 312 -11.94 -39.47 -28.08
N VAL A 313 -12.55 -38.84 -29.09
CA VAL A 313 -12.05 -38.48 -30.43
C VAL A 313 -12.32 -37.01 -30.80
N ALA A 314 -11.24 -36.38 -31.29
CA ALA A 314 -11.15 -35.43 -32.41
C ALA A 314 -12.47 -34.89 -33.01
N SER A 315 -12.67 -33.57 -33.03
CA SER A 315 -12.15 -32.63 -34.05
C SER A 315 -12.76 -32.83 -35.44
N GLN A 316 -13.60 -31.87 -35.85
CA GLN A 316 -13.63 -31.23 -37.17
C GLN A 316 -14.84 -30.29 -37.26
N MET A 317 -14.60 -28.99 -37.48
CA MET A 317 -14.90 -28.33 -38.76
C MET A 317 -14.35 -26.90 -38.71
N ALA A 318 -13.86 -26.43 -39.85
CA ALA A 318 -13.08 -25.21 -39.95
C ALA A 318 -13.73 -24.19 -40.90
N THR A 319 -13.16 -22.98 -40.90
CA THR A 319 -13.20 -21.98 -41.98
C THR A 319 -14.55 -21.37 -42.39
N ALA A 320 -14.74 -20.12 -42.00
CA ALA A 320 -15.26 -19.06 -42.88
C ALA A 320 -14.39 -17.79 -42.68
N GLY A 321 -14.08 -17.08 -43.77
CA GLY A 321 -13.21 -15.89 -43.74
C GLY A 321 -13.90 -14.60 -43.26
N PRO A 322 -13.14 -13.51 -43.05
CA PRO A 322 -13.66 -12.28 -42.43
C PRO A 322 -14.51 -11.44 -43.39
N ILE A 323 -15.57 -10.83 -42.85
CA ILE A 323 -16.41 -9.80 -43.49
C ILE A 323 -16.59 -8.65 -42.45
N PRO A 324 -16.64 -7.36 -42.86
CA PRO A 324 -16.34 -6.25 -41.94
C PRO A 324 -17.42 -5.90 -40.89
N SER A 325 -16.98 -5.23 -39.82
CA SER A 325 -17.74 -4.88 -38.62
C SER A 325 -18.77 -3.75 -38.77
N PRO A 326 -19.90 -3.85 -38.04
CA PRO A 326 -20.61 -2.72 -37.44
C PRO A 326 -20.62 -2.80 -35.88
N HIS A 327 -20.85 -1.66 -35.20
CA HIS A 327 -20.54 -1.42 -33.77
C HIS A 327 -21.74 -0.80 -33.01
N VAL A 328 -21.86 -0.70 -31.66
CA VAL A 328 -21.44 -1.41 -30.41
C VAL A 328 -22.33 -0.75 -29.31
N PRO A 329 -23.22 -1.42 -28.54
CA PRO A 329 -22.86 -1.95 -27.20
C PRO A 329 -23.73 -3.11 -26.60
N THR A 330 -23.26 -3.68 -25.48
CA THR A 330 -24.01 -4.55 -24.53
C THR A 330 -25.08 -3.74 -23.76
N PRO A 331 -26.21 -4.31 -23.30
CA PRO A 331 -26.38 -5.65 -22.71
C PRO A 331 -27.37 -6.56 -23.49
N TYR A 332 -27.02 -7.76 -23.95
CA TYR A 332 -25.74 -8.49 -23.88
C TYR A 332 -25.56 -9.32 -25.16
N GLY A 333 -25.12 -8.68 -26.23
CA GLY A 333 -24.96 -9.33 -27.53
C GLY A 333 -24.11 -8.54 -28.51
N GLN A 334 -23.09 -7.80 -28.02
CA GLN A 334 -22.22 -6.98 -28.87
C GLN A 334 -20.74 -7.10 -28.47
N ILE A 335 -19.89 -6.84 -29.45
CA ILE A 335 -18.45 -7.14 -29.50
C ILE A 335 -17.65 -5.92 -29.05
N ALA A 336 -16.42 -6.13 -28.53
CA ALA A 336 -15.47 -5.05 -28.26
C ALA A 336 -15.11 -4.24 -29.53
N PRO A 337 -14.76 -2.95 -29.42
CA PRO A 337 -14.41 -2.14 -30.59
C PRO A 337 -13.15 -2.67 -31.29
N ALA A 338 -13.21 -2.80 -32.62
CA ALA A 338 -12.02 -2.99 -33.43
C ALA A 338 -11.06 -1.80 -33.24
N ARG A 339 -9.76 -2.08 -33.07
CA ARG A 339 -8.71 -1.06 -33.06
C ARG A 339 -8.52 -0.52 -34.47
N GLU A 340 -9.06 0.66 -34.75
CA GLU A 340 -8.49 1.54 -35.76
C GLU A 340 -7.37 2.38 -35.14
N GLU A 341 -6.26 2.54 -35.85
CA GLU A 341 -5.18 3.45 -35.46
C GLU A 341 -5.64 4.90 -35.64
N HIS A 342 -6.24 5.49 -34.60
CA HIS A 342 -6.51 6.92 -34.57
C HIS A 342 -5.80 7.63 -33.40
N VAL A 343 -5.15 8.73 -33.77
CA VAL A 343 -4.31 9.61 -32.94
C VAL A 343 -5.02 9.96 -31.62
N PRO A 344 -4.33 9.90 -30.46
CA PRO A 344 -4.98 10.09 -29.17
C PRO A 344 -5.55 11.50 -29.02
N VAL A 345 -6.88 11.59 -28.99
CA VAL A 345 -7.57 12.72 -28.37
C VAL A 345 -7.62 12.46 -26.88
N ASP A 346 -7.05 13.37 -26.12
CA ASP A 346 -6.86 13.27 -24.67
C ASP A 346 -8.14 12.90 -23.90
N ALA A 347 -8.09 11.78 -23.16
CA ALA A 347 -9.20 11.31 -22.34
C ALA A 347 -9.54 12.28 -21.18
N ALA A 348 -8.58 13.08 -20.70
CA ALA A 348 -8.84 14.07 -19.66
C ALA A 348 -9.78 15.19 -20.15
N SER A 349 -9.74 15.53 -21.45
CA SER A 349 -10.61 16.54 -22.06
C SER A 349 -12.10 16.15 -22.05
N PHE A 350 -12.43 14.86 -22.21
CA PHE A 350 -13.82 14.37 -22.13
C PHE A 350 -14.40 14.50 -20.72
N PHE A 351 -13.67 14.03 -19.70
CA PHE A 351 -14.11 14.11 -18.30
C PHE A 351 -14.10 15.54 -17.76
N SER A 352 -13.12 16.37 -18.14
CA SER A 352 -13.04 17.78 -17.75
C SER A 352 -14.26 18.60 -18.20
N ALA A 353 -14.68 18.43 -19.46
CA ALA A 353 -15.80 19.19 -20.02
C ALA A 353 -17.16 18.81 -19.39
N ALA A 354 -17.46 17.51 -19.29
CA ALA A 354 -18.72 17.04 -18.74
C ALA A 354 -18.87 17.36 -17.24
N TRP A 355 -17.79 17.22 -16.46
CA TRP A 355 -17.83 17.44 -15.01
C TRP A 355 -17.80 18.93 -14.63
N SER A 356 -17.10 19.77 -15.40
CA SER A 356 -17.09 21.22 -15.18
C SER A 356 -18.46 21.86 -15.42
N ALA A 357 -19.22 21.37 -16.40
CA ALA A 357 -20.60 21.80 -16.64
C ALA A 357 -21.52 21.49 -15.45
N ALA A 358 -21.40 20.30 -14.85
CA ALA A 358 -22.17 19.91 -13.66
C ALA A 358 -21.80 20.72 -12.41
N ARG A 359 -20.51 21.07 -12.22
CA ARG A 359 -20.07 21.93 -11.11
C ARG A 359 -20.68 23.33 -11.16
N SER A 360 -20.74 23.95 -12.34
CA SER A 360 -21.29 25.31 -12.51
C SER A 360 -22.76 25.39 -12.10
N GLN A 361 -23.60 24.46 -12.58
CA GLN A 361 -25.02 24.39 -12.21
C GLN A 361 -25.20 24.14 -10.70
N THR A 362 -24.34 23.32 -10.09
CA THR A 362 -24.39 23.03 -8.65
C THR A 362 -24.00 24.24 -7.79
N ALA A 363 -23.05 25.07 -8.25
CA ALA A 363 -22.65 26.30 -7.58
C ALA A 363 -23.74 27.39 -7.62
N GLU A 364 -24.46 27.51 -8.74
CA GLU A 364 -25.60 28.41 -8.88
C GLU A 364 -26.78 27.98 -8.00
N ALA A 365 -27.12 26.68 -7.99
CA ALA A 365 -28.16 26.14 -7.10
C ALA A 365 -27.87 26.41 -5.61
N ARG A 366 -26.62 26.26 -5.17
CA ARG A 366 -26.21 26.58 -3.78
C ARG A 366 -26.33 28.06 -3.45
N ARG A 367 -26.08 28.97 -4.40
CA ARG A 367 -26.29 30.42 -4.21
C ARG A 367 -27.77 30.79 -4.11
N ALA A 368 -28.63 30.16 -4.91
CA ALA A 368 -30.08 30.41 -4.86
C ALA A 368 -30.70 30.00 -3.51
N VAL A 369 -30.28 28.85 -2.95
CA VAL A 369 -30.75 28.38 -1.63
C VAL A 369 -30.27 29.29 -0.49
N ALA A 370 -29.04 29.81 -0.57
CA ALA A 370 -28.49 30.71 0.46
C ALA A 370 -29.11 32.12 0.48
N GLN A 371 -29.89 32.48 -0.54
CA GLN A 371 -30.56 33.79 -0.66
C GLN A 371 -32.07 33.74 -0.37
N ALA A 372 -32.63 32.57 -0.06
CA ALA A 372 -34.03 32.42 0.33
C ALA A 372 -34.29 33.02 1.73
N PRO A 373 -35.31 33.89 1.91
CA PRO A 373 -35.58 34.50 3.20
C PRO A 373 -36.11 33.46 4.22
N VAL A 374 -35.44 33.36 5.37
CA VAL A 374 -35.79 32.45 6.46
C VAL A 374 -36.97 33.03 7.26
N ALA A 375 -38.08 32.27 7.35
CA ALA A 375 -39.19 32.61 8.23
C ALA A 375 -38.80 32.43 9.71
N PRO A 376 -39.25 33.32 10.63
CA PRO A 376 -38.82 33.27 12.03
C PRO A 376 -39.44 32.10 12.78
N VAL A 377 -38.60 31.27 13.39
CA VAL A 377 -39.00 30.17 14.30
C VAL A 377 -38.96 30.66 15.75
N ALA A 378 -39.99 30.35 16.53
CA ALA A 378 -40.11 30.77 17.93
C ALA A 378 -39.09 30.07 18.85
N PRO A 379 -38.62 30.73 19.93
CA PRO A 379 -37.59 30.17 20.81
C PRO A 379 -38.15 29.15 21.81
N SER A 380 -37.47 28.00 21.92
CA SER A 380 -37.69 26.98 22.96
C SER A 380 -36.78 27.20 24.19
N PRO A 381 -37.15 26.71 25.38
CA PRO A 381 -36.58 27.18 26.65
C PRO A 381 -35.19 26.62 27.02
N ARG A 382 -34.53 27.31 27.96
CA ARG A 382 -33.15 27.05 28.45
C ARG A 382 -32.98 25.69 29.15
N PRO A 383 -31.78 25.10 29.14
CA PRO A 383 -31.48 23.84 29.84
C PRO A 383 -31.42 24.01 31.36
N VAL A 384 -31.83 22.95 32.08
CA VAL A 384 -31.80 22.85 33.54
C VAL A 384 -30.46 22.28 34.02
N ALA A 385 -29.97 22.75 35.16
CA ALA A 385 -28.69 22.33 35.74
C ALA A 385 -28.70 20.87 36.24
N GLN A 386 -27.56 20.18 36.13
CA GLN A 386 -27.37 18.83 36.64
C GLN A 386 -27.18 18.82 38.16
N ALA A 387 -27.84 17.89 38.85
CA ALA A 387 -27.62 17.58 40.27
C ALA A 387 -26.54 16.49 40.43
N PRO A 388 -25.79 16.45 41.55
CA PRO A 388 -24.66 15.55 41.73
C PRO A 388 -25.08 14.11 42.05
N VAL A 389 -24.37 13.14 41.49
CA VAL A 389 -24.54 11.70 41.79
C VAL A 389 -23.57 11.29 42.90
N ALA A 390 -24.10 10.67 43.96
CA ALA A 390 -23.30 10.14 45.07
C ALA A 390 -22.58 8.84 44.66
N GLN A 391 -21.32 8.70 45.10
CA GLN A 391 -20.57 7.43 44.99
C GLN A 391 -20.38 6.83 46.39
N ALA A 392 -20.69 5.54 46.53
CA ALA A 392 -20.40 4.73 47.71
C ALA A 392 -19.23 3.76 47.41
N PRO A 393 -18.47 3.31 48.42
CA PRO A 393 -17.06 2.95 48.22
C PRO A 393 -16.81 1.49 47.82
N VAL A 394 -15.71 1.28 47.08
CA VAL A 394 -15.12 -0.05 46.84
C VAL A 394 -13.98 -0.27 47.84
N ALA A 395 -13.99 -1.43 48.52
CA ALA A 395 -13.00 -1.77 49.54
C ALA A 395 -11.63 -2.12 48.94
N GLN A 396 -10.56 -1.65 49.59
CA GLN A 396 -9.17 -2.04 49.28
C GLN A 396 -8.67 -3.04 50.32
N ALA A 397 -8.02 -4.12 49.87
CA ALA A 397 -7.26 -5.03 50.73
C ALA A 397 -5.79 -4.55 50.87
N PRO A 398 -5.13 -4.75 52.02
CA PRO A 398 -3.88 -4.07 52.33
C PRO A 398 -2.63 -4.79 51.81
N VAL A 399 -1.63 -4.04 51.38
CA VAL A 399 -0.25 -4.50 51.18
C VAL A 399 0.62 -3.96 52.32
N ALA A 400 1.37 -4.84 52.97
CA ALA A 400 2.17 -4.50 54.15
C ALA A 400 3.48 -3.76 53.82
N GLN A 401 3.96 -2.93 54.75
CA GLN A 401 5.27 -2.27 54.72
C GLN A 401 6.15 -2.75 55.89
N ALA A 402 7.48 -2.79 55.67
CA ALA A 402 8.60 -2.48 56.60
C ALA A 402 9.86 -3.32 56.25
N PRO A 403 11.09 -2.93 56.66
CA PRO A 403 11.54 -1.67 57.29
C PRO A 403 12.72 -0.97 56.54
N VAL A 404 13.20 0.14 57.11
CA VAL A 404 14.28 1.03 56.61
C VAL A 404 15.46 1.05 57.61
N ALA A 405 16.71 1.26 57.14
CA ALA A 405 17.81 2.06 57.75
C ALA A 405 19.22 1.56 57.33
N PRO A 406 20.32 2.36 57.47
CA PRO A 406 20.48 3.83 57.39
C PRO A 406 21.62 4.27 56.43
N GLY A 407 21.82 5.58 56.23
CA GLY A 407 22.91 6.17 55.42
C GLY A 407 24.20 6.50 56.20
N PRO A 408 25.21 7.11 55.54
CA PRO A 408 25.54 8.51 55.89
C PRO A 408 25.88 9.45 54.69
N LEU A 409 26.15 10.73 55.01
CA LEU A 409 26.34 11.94 54.17
C LEU A 409 27.85 12.35 54.08
N PRO A 410 28.28 13.55 53.57
CA PRO A 410 28.12 14.20 52.25
C PRO A 410 29.47 14.78 51.70
N GLU A 411 29.44 15.94 50.99
CA GLU A 411 30.54 16.83 50.50
C GLU A 411 31.16 16.52 49.11
N ALA A 412 31.58 17.48 48.26
CA ALA A 412 31.45 18.96 48.22
C ALA A 412 31.60 19.52 46.76
N ALA A 413 31.41 20.83 46.56
CA ALA A 413 31.51 21.54 45.26
C ALA A 413 32.92 22.08 44.94
N VAL A 414 33.13 22.62 43.72
CA VAL A 414 34.10 23.67 43.25
C VAL A 414 34.18 23.55 41.70
N ALA A 415 33.58 24.42 40.88
CA ALA A 415 33.94 25.78 40.45
C ALA A 415 34.85 25.87 39.19
N ALA A 416 34.52 26.81 38.29
CA ALA A 416 35.27 27.14 37.07
C ALA A 416 36.36 28.21 37.32
N PRO A 417 37.24 28.52 36.33
CA PRO A 417 37.30 29.91 35.84
C PRO A 417 37.62 30.08 34.33
N THR A 418 37.92 31.32 33.93
CA THR A 418 37.71 31.97 32.61
C THR A 418 38.98 32.46 31.86
N ALA A 419 38.97 32.40 30.52
CA ALA A 419 39.40 33.45 29.53
C ALA A 419 40.88 33.99 29.51
N PRO A 420 41.29 34.93 28.61
CA PRO A 420 41.34 34.92 27.11
C PRO A 420 42.70 35.45 26.52
N LEU A 421 42.69 36.08 25.30
CA LEU A 421 43.76 36.82 24.52
C LEU A 421 44.51 35.99 23.44
N SER A 422 45.05 36.51 22.30
CA SER A 422 44.84 37.73 21.47
C SER A 422 45.58 37.65 20.10
N ALA A 423 45.06 38.35 19.07
CA ALA A 423 45.61 38.88 17.79
C ALA A 423 46.98 38.47 17.16
N ILE A 424 47.11 38.56 15.80
CA ILE A 424 48.10 39.41 15.05
C ILE A 424 48.07 39.26 13.48
N ARG A 425 47.94 40.42 12.80
CA ARG A 425 48.45 40.92 11.47
C ARG A 425 48.50 40.14 10.12
N THR A 426 48.01 40.84 9.09
CA THR A 426 48.33 40.89 7.62
C THR A 426 49.71 41.58 7.32
N PRO A 427 50.32 41.66 6.08
CA PRO A 427 49.71 42.29 4.86
C PRO A 427 50.29 42.07 3.40
N LEU A 428 49.58 42.62 2.38
CA LEU A 428 50.04 43.14 1.03
C LEU A 428 50.58 42.12 -0.05
N THR A 429 50.57 42.31 -1.40
CA THR A 429 50.29 43.45 -2.33
C THR A 429 50.09 43.00 -3.82
N THR A 430 49.24 43.71 -4.63
CA THR A 430 49.33 44.04 -6.12
C THR A 430 49.59 42.93 -7.20
N THR A 431 49.21 42.99 -8.51
CA THR A 431 48.64 44.00 -9.46
C THR A 431 48.09 43.30 -10.74
N ALA A 432 47.28 43.98 -11.57
CA ALA A 432 46.87 43.62 -12.95
C ALA A 432 47.36 44.71 -13.97
N PRO A 433 46.95 44.84 -15.26
CA PRO A 433 46.09 44.02 -16.16
C PRO A 433 46.62 43.87 -17.64
N GLY A 434 45.83 43.28 -18.57
CA GLY A 434 46.05 43.45 -20.04
C GLY A 434 45.27 42.52 -21.00
N ALA A 435 44.62 43.09 -22.02
CA ALA A 435 43.93 42.45 -23.17
C ALA A 435 43.89 43.48 -24.36
N PRO A 436 43.29 43.25 -25.56
CA PRO A 436 42.73 42.04 -26.21
C PRO A 436 43.19 41.83 -27.70
N ARG A 437 42.72 40.76 -28.39
CA ARG A 437 42.39 40.78 -29.86
C ARG A 437 41.74 39.49 -30.40
N GLU A 438 40.89 39.66 -31.42
CA GLU A 438 40.14 38.68 -32.25
C GLU A 438 40.15 39.19 -33.72
N PRO A 439 39.59 38.52 -34.79
CA PRO A 439 38.93 37.20 -34.87
C PRO A 439 39.28 36.29 -36.12
N GLY A 440 38.83 35.02 -36.07
CA GLY A 440 38.37 34.19 -37.23
C GLY A 440 39.37 33.30 -37.98
N PRO A 441 38.92 32.30 -38.81
CA PRO A 441 37.55 31.79 -39.03
C PRO A 441 37.35 30.29 -38.66
N LEU A 442 36.11 29.79 -38.85
CA LEU A 442 35.61 28.46 -38.46
C LEU A 442 36.19 27.26 -39.24
N SER A 443 36.45 26.14 -38.55
CA SER A 443 36.13 24.78 -39.06
C SER A 443 35.91 23.79 -37.90
N ILE A 444 35.14 22.72 -38.16
CA ILE A 444 34.51 21.87 -37.14
C ILE A 444 35.32 20.61 -36.84
N ARG A 445 35.63 20.34 -35.56
CA ARG A 445 35.76 18.97 -35.01
C ARG A 445 35.23 18.90 -33.59
N ALA A 446 34.49 17.84 -33.28
CA ALA A 446 33.91 17.61 -31.96
C ALA A 446 35.01 17.31 -30.92
N GLY A 447 34.96 18.01 -29.79
CA GLY A 447 35.80 17.77 -28.61
C GLY A 447 34.94 17.68 -27.37
N TRP A 448 35.20 16.68 -26.53
CA TRP A 448 34.51 16.48 -25.25
C TRP A 448 34.88 17.62 -24.30
N THR A 449 33.90 18.32 -23.73
CA THR A 449 34.15 19.39 -22.76
C THR A 449 34.32 18.85 -21.33
N SER A 450 35.28 19.45 -20.64
CA SER A 450 35.77 19.14 -19.29
C SER A 450 34.70 19.03 -18.21
N SER A 451 34.94 18.15 -17.23
CA SER A 451 34.24 18.15 -15.94
C SER A 451 34.41 19.49 -15.20
N PRO A 452 33.42 19.94 -14.41
CA PRO A 452 33.59 21.09 -13.52
C PRO A 452 34.60 20.78 -12.40
N ALA A 453 35.29 21.82 -11.92
CA ALA A 453 36.32 21.72 -10.90
C ALA A 453 35.79 21.22 -9.54
N ASN A 454 36.67 20.63 -8.74
CA ASN A 454 36.35 20.10 -7.41
C ASN A 454 36.05 21.25 -6.42
N PRO A 455 34.88 21.30 -5.77
CA PRO A 455 34.51 22.40 -4.86
C PRO A 455 35.37 22.51 -3.59
N PHE A 456 36.34 21.61 -3.37
CA PHE A 456 37.25 21.63 -2.22
C PHE A 456 38.65 22.19 -2.52
N ASP A 457 38.92 22.61 -3.76
CA ASP A 457 40.19 23.27 -4.11
C ASP A 457 40.33 24.62 -3.38
N GLY A 458 41.50 24.83 -2.75
CA GLY A 458 41.84 26.05 -2.01
C GLY A 458 41.55 26.06 -0.50
N LEU A 459 40.74 25.14 0.04
CA LEU A 459 40.41 25.12 1.48
C LEU A 459 41.55 24.58 2.35
N SER A 460 41.79 25.19 3.51
CA SER A 460 42.78 24.71 4.49
C SER A 460 42.32 23.44 5.24
N ARG A 461 43.27 22.72 5.86
CA ARG A 461 42.95 21.54 6.69
C ARG A 461 42.00 21.84 7.85
N ARG A 462 41.97 23.07 8.37
CA ARG A 462 41.06 23.49 9.44
C ARG A 462 39.64 23.73 8.89
N GLU A 463 39.53 24.48 7.80
CA GLU A 463 38.23 24.75 7.15
C GLU A 463 37.58 23.46 6.66
N ARG A 464 38.35 22.51 6.10
CA ARG A 464 37.84 21.18 5.75
C ARG A 464 37.34 20.39 6.97
N ARG A 465 38.00 20.49 8.13
CA ARG A 465 37.53 19.86 9.38
C ARG A 465 36.27 20.52 9.93
N GLU A 466 36.16 21.84 9.83
CA GLU A 466 34.96 22.60 10.21
C GLU A 466 33.78 22.23 9.31
N LEU A 467 33.98 22.21 7.98
CA LEU A 467 33.00 21.77 6.99
C LEU A 467 32.62 20.30 7.20
N HIS A 468 33.56 19.45 7.61
CA HIS A 468 33.33 18.03 7.88
C HIS A 468 32.55 17.78 9.18
N ALA A 469 32.81 18.55 10.25
CA ALA A 469 31.99 18.52 11.45
C ALA A 469 30.57 19.04 11.18
N GLN A 470 30.45 20.09 10.36
CA GLN A 470 29.18 20.57 9.83
C GLN A 470 28.51 19.55 8.90
N HIS A 471 29.27 18.73 8.15
CA HIS A 471 28.76 17.67 7.28
C HIS A 471 28.29 16.45 8.07
N GLU A 472 29.04 15.92 9.04
CA GLU A 472 28.51 14.86 9.91
C GLU A 472 27.30 15.36 10.69
N ALA A 473 27.33 16.61 11.17
CA ALA A 473 26.17 17.24 11.78
C ALA A 473 25.02 17.34 10.77
N ALA A 474 25.23 17.78 9.53
CA ALA A 474 24.20 17.92 8.51
C ALA A 474 23.66 16.57 8.00
N THR A 475 24.47 15.51 7.92
CA THR A 475 24.04 14.16 7.55
C THR A 475 23.27 13.52 8.69
N ARG A 476 23.77 13.58 9.94
CA ARG A 476 23.00 13.17 11.13
C ARG A 476 21.73 14.02 11.30
N HIS A 477 21.77 15.31 10.96
CA HIS A 477 20.62 16.22 11.05
C HIS A 477 19.68 16.12 9.85
N ALA A 478 20.11 15.63 8.69
CA ALA A 478 19.23 15.37 7.54
C ALA A 478 18.60 13.98 7.62
N VAL A 479 19.29 12.97 8.17
CA VAL A 479 18.67 11.71 8.63
C VAL A 479 17.71 12.00 9.78
N LYS A 480 18.06 12.90 10.71
CA LYS A 480 17.16 13.35 11.77
C LYS A 480 16.01 14.22 11.25
N ILE A 481 16.17 15.10 10.26
CA ILE A 481 15.08 15.87 9.65
C ILE A 481 14.19 14.99 8.78
N SER A 482 14.75 14.01 8.06
CA SER A 482 13.99 12.95 7.40
C SER A 482 13.11 12.23 8.42
N ARG A 483 13.71 11.80 9.55
CA ARG A 483 12.97 11.21 10.68
C ARG A 483 11.99 12.19 11.33
N ASP A 484 12.33 13.46 11.52
CA ASP A 484 11.51 14.43 12.24
C ASP A 484 10.36 14.97 11.37
N GLN A 485 10.48 14.94 10.03
CA GLN A 485 9.39 15.22 9.10
C GLN A 485 8.54 13.97 8.79
N GLN A 486 9.13 12.76 8.73
CA GLN A 486 8.36 11.52 8.82
C GLN A 486 7.61 11.44 10.17
N ARG A 487 8.20 11.92 11.27
CA ARG A 487 7.57 12.04 12.60
C ARG A 487 6.58 13.21 12.72
N ALA A 488 6.71 14.25 11.90
CA ALA A 488 5.69 15.30 11.80
C ALA A 488 4.44 14.82 11.05
N ALA A 489 4.59 13.84 10.15
CA ALA A 489 3.49 13.14 9.50
C ALA A 489 2.95 11.93 10.30
N VAL A 490 3.75 11.35 11.19
CA VAL A 490 3.41 10.19 12.02
C VAL A 490 3.91 10.41 13.46
N ARG A 491 3.01 10.54 14.45
CA ARG A 491 3.34 10.76 15.88
C ARG A 491 4.58 9.97 16.34
N GLU A 492 5.37 10.55 17.25
CA GLU A 492 6.53 9.87 17.86
C GLU A 492 6.19 8.42 18.26
N PRO A 493 7.11 7.46 18.01
CA PRO A 493 6.87 6.04 18.26
C PRO A 493 6.55 5.80 19.74
N GLU A 494 5.29 5.47 19.97
CA GLU A 494 4.67 5.24 21.27
C GLU A 494 5.12 3.87 21.81
N ARG A 495 5.81 3.85 22.94
CA ARG A 495 6.16 2.59 23.64
C ARG A 495 4.92 2.03 24.32
N ILE A 496 4.49 0.83 23.91
CA ILE A 496 3.31 0.17 24.46
C ILE A 496 3.71 -1.02 25.36
N GLY A 497 3.48 -0.88 26.66
CA GLY A 497 3.41 -2.00 27.62
C GLY A 497 4.69 -2.79 27.89
N HIS A 498 4.52 -3.87 28.67
CA HIS A 498 5.57 -4.65 29.36
C HIS A 498 6.62 -5.38 28.48
N ARG A 499 6.60 -5.21 27.15
CA ARG A 499 7.55 -5.84 26.21
C ARG A 499 8.25 -4.85 25.26
N GLU A 500 8.09 -3.54 25.46
CA GLU A 500 8.69 -2.45 24.66
C GLU A 500 8.59 -2.67 23.13
N VAL A 501 7.54 -2.13 22.52
CA VAL A 501 7.27 -2.28 21.08
C VAL A 501 7.25 -0.91 20.38
N ARG A 502 7.81 -0.82 19.15
CA ARG A 502 7.77 0.35 18.25
C ARG A 502 6.62 0.17 17.25
N ALA A 503 5.85 1.24 17.02
CA ALA A 503 4.75 1.27 16.07
C ALA A 503 5.08 2.15 14.84
N ILE A 504 4.81 1.66 13.62
CA ILE A 504 4.94 2.39 12.34
C ILE A 504 3.67 2.17 11.51
N ALA A 505 3.15 3.18 10.81
CA ALA A 505 1.94 3.03 9.98
C ALA A 505 2.15 1.98 8.85
N PRO A 506 1.09 1.31 8.36
CA PRO A 506 1.24 0.28 7.33
C PRO A 506 1.52 0.96 5.98
N ASP A 507 2.75 0.78 5.51
CA ASP A 507 3.23 1.18 4.20
C ASP A 507 3.22 -0.06 3.25
N PRO A 508 3.43 0.10 1.93
CA PRO A 508 3.30 -1.03 0.99
C PRO A 508 4.37 -2.12 1.15
N TYR A 509 5.40 -1.89 1.95
CA TYR A 509 6.51 -2.80 2.28
C TYR A 509 6.33 -3.48 3.64
N SER A 510 5.57 -2.90 4.59
CA SER A 510 5.47 -3.42 5.97
C SER A 510 4.96 -4.87 6.04
N GLY A 511 4.13 -5.32 5.09
CA GLY A 511 3.69 -6.72 4.98
C GLY A 511 4.79 -7.69 4.54
N ALA A 512 5.67 -7.24 3.65
CA ALA A 512 6.87 -7.99 3.26
C ALA A 512 7.88 -8.04 4.41
N LEU A 513 8.09 -6.91 5.09
CA LEU A 513 8.94 -6.79 6.27
C LEU A 513 8.44 -7.66 7.43
N HIS A 514 7.14 -7.70 7.71
CA HIS A 514 6.56 -8.62 8.70
C HIS A 514 6.96 -10.07 8.41
N SER A 515 6.79 -10.51 7.16
CA SER A 515 7.14 -11.88 6.74
C SER A 515 8.64 -12.17 6.83
N LEU A 516 9.48 -11.18 6.50
CA LEU A 516 10.94 -11.27 6.60
C LEU A 516 11.39 -11.45 8.05
N LEU A 517 10.92 -10.60 8.97
CA LEU A 517 11.28 -10.66 10.38
C LEU A 517 10.74 -11.93 11.07
N MET A 518 9.52 -12.37 10.70
CA MET A 518 8.97 -13.66 11.15
C MET A 518 9.81 -14.85 10.65
N HIS A 519 10.33 -14.80 9.43
CA HIS A 519 11.26 -15.81 8.91
C HIS A 519 12.57 -15.83 9.69
N LEU A 520 13.19 -14.66 9.92
CA LEU A 520 14.43 -14.54 10.68
C LEU A 520 14.29 -15.10 12.11
N GLU A 521 13.19 -14.80 12.80
CA GLU A 521 12.88 -15.42 14.11
C GLU A 521 12.71 -16.94 13.99
N LYS A 522 11.98 -17.42 12.98
CA LYS A 522 11.72 -18.85 12.74
C LYS A 522 12.98 -19.66 12.46
N VAL A 523 13.97 -19.11 11.74
CA VAL A 523 15.27 -19.77 11.50
C VAL A 523 16.28 -19.58 12.65
N GLY A 524 15.89 -18.87 13.71
CA GLY A 524 16.69 -18.68 14.93
C GLY A 524 17.69 -17.52 14.86
N PHE A 525 17.61 -16.64 13.86
CA PHE A 525 18.49 -15.48 13.77
C PHE A 525 18.09 -14.41 14.78
N THR A 526 18.89 -14.26 15.84
CA THR A 526 18.61 -13.31 16.94
C THR A 526 19.11 -11.88 16.68
N GLY A 527 19.73 -11.66 15.52
CA GLY A 527 20.31 -10.39 15.07
C GLY A 527 19.35 -9.43 14.36
N ALA A 528 18.03 -9.66 14.46
CA ALA A 528 16.99 -8.76 13.98
C ALA A 528 15.92 -8.54 15.07
N PRO A 529 15.14 -7.43 15.03
CA PRO A 529 13.97 -7.26 15.90
C PRO A 529 12.86 -8.24 15.52
N ARG A 530 12.16 -8.78 16.51
CA ARG A 530 10.94 -9.57 16.26
C ARG A 530 9.79 -8.70 15.76
N SER A 531 8.88 -9.34 15.02
CA SER A 531 7.66 -8.74 14.47
C SER A 531 6.45 -9.27 15.22
N PHE A 532 5.60 -8.38 15.73
CA PHE A 532 4.42 -8.72 16.53
C PHE A 532 3.10 -8.54 15.76
N GLY A 533 3.16 -8.44 14.43
CA GLY A 533 2.00 -8.12 13.60
C GLY A 533 1.65 -6.65 13.67
N TRP A 534 0.36 -6.31 13.80
CA TRP A 534 -0.14 -4.95 13.78
C TRP A 534 -1.00 -4.64 15.01
N ASP A 535 -1.10 -3.36 15.38
CA ASP A 535 -2.04 -2.91 16.41
C ASP A 535 -3.45 -2.59 15.89
N ASP A 536 -4.30 -2.15 16.81
CA ASP A 536 -5.67 -1.69 16.59
C ASP A 536 -5.81 -0.54 15.58
N LYS A 537 -4.72 0.15 15.24
CA LYS A 537 -4.68 1.25 14.25
C LYS A 537 -3.96 0.83 12.97
N GLY A 538 -3.74 -0.47 12.79
CA GLY A 538 -3.02 -1.04 11.67
C GLY A 538 -1.53 -0.72 11.65
N ARG A 539 -0.93 -0.22 12.75
CA ARG A 539 0.51 0.09 12.79
C ARG A 539 1.30 -1.20 12.96
N HIS A 540 2.31 -1.44 12.12
CA HIS A 540 3.24 -2.56 12.26
C HIS A 540 4.01 -2.42 13.58
N LEU A 541 4.00 -3.51 14.35
CA LEU A 541 4.56 -3.62 15.68
C LEU A 541 5.86 -4.42 15.62
N VAL A 542 6.98 -3.78 15.96
CA VAL A 542 8.31 -4.42 16.02
C VAL A 542 8.97 -4.25 17.38
N GLU A 543 9.80 -5.20 17.75
CA GLU A 543 10.56 -5.19 19.00
C GLU A 543 11.43 -3.94 19.14
N PHE A 544 11.28 -3.23 20.26
CA PHE A 544 12.29 -2.28 20.70
C PHE A 544 13.50 -3.08 21.19
N VAL A 545 14.61 -3.01 20.46
CA VAL A 545 15.85 -3.72 20.82
C VAL A 545 16.54 -2.97 21.97
N PRO A 546 16.63 -3.54 23.19
CA PRO A 546 17.28 -2.87 24.31
C PRO A 546 18.80 -2.96 24.13
N GLY A 547 19.46 -1.81 24.00
CA GLY A 547 20.90 -1.73 23.77
C GLY A 547 21.34 -0.34 23.37
N LEU A 548 22.61 -0.24 22.97
CA LEU A 548 23.23 1.00 22.57
C LEU A 548 23.52 0.99 21.06
N ARG A 549 23.06 2.01 20.35
CA ARG A 549 23.28 2.15 18.91
C ARG A 549 24.78 2.40 18.64
N ALA A 550 25.34 1.78 17.61
CA ALA A 550 26.79 1.72 17.44
C ALA A 550 27.43 3.05 16.98
N ASP A 551 26.62 4.02 16.54
CA ASP A 551 27.00 5.43 16.31
C ASP A 551 26.89 6.32 17.56
N HIS A 552 26.47 5.78 18.72
CA HIS A 552 26.33 6.56 19.95
C HIS A 552 27.71 6.89 20.54
N ARG A 553 27.88 8.12 21.05
CA ARG A 553 29.15 8.59 21.65
C ARG A 553 29.66 7.74 22.82
N ASP A 554 28.76 7.02 23.48
CA ASP A 554 29.04 6.19 24.66
C ASP A 554 29.21 4.69 24.27
N ALA A 555 29.19 4.37 22.96
CA ALA A 555 29.42 3.02 22.46
C ALA A 555 30.89 2.60 22.70
N PRO A 556 31.17 1.34 23.08
CA PRO A 556 32.54 0.85 23.23
C PRO A 556 33.35 1.03 21.94
N ALA A 557 34.63 1.37 22.04
CA ALA A 557 35.49 1.59 20.86
C ALA A 557 35.53 0.38 19.90
N GLY A 558 35.45 -0.84 20.45
CA GLY A 558 35.36 -2.10 19.69
C GLY A 558 33.94 -2.58 19.40
N ALA A 559 32.90 -1.74 19.52
CA ALA A 559 31.53 -2.11 19.16
C ALA A 559 31.40 -2.48 17.67
N LEU A 560 32.25 -1.87 16.83
CA LEU A 560 32.31 -2.03 15.37
C LEU A 560 33.68 -2.51 14.89
N GLU A 561 34.21 -3.54 15.58
CA GLU A 561 35.36 -4.30 15.08
C GLU A 561 35.00 -4.95 13.73
N PRO A 562 35.75 -4.70 12.63
CA PRO A 562 35.32 -5.11 11.29
C PRO A 562 35.11 -6.61 11.15
N SER A 563 36.03 -7.45 11.66
CA SER A 563 35.89 -8.91 11.54
C SER A 563 34.67 -9.46 12.28
N ARG A 564 34.29 -8.82 13.40
CA ARG A 564 33.07 -9.16 14.14
C ARG A 564 31.81 -8.84 13.33
N LEU A 565 31.80 -7.66 12.70
CA LEU A 565 30.69 -7.25 11.85
C LEU A 565 30.59 -8.11 10.58
N GLY A 566 31.73 -8.54 10.02
CA GLY A 566 31.77 -9.46 8.89
C GLY A 566 31.09 -10.79 9.23
N ALA A 567 31.41 -11.37 10.38
CA ALA A 567 30.77 -12.60 10.86
C ALA A 567 29.25 -12.41 11.09
N PHE A 568 28.84 -11.27 11.66
CA PHE A 568 27.43 -10.93 11.84
C PHE A 568 26.67 -10.79 10.51
N LEU A 569 27.25 -10.10 9.53
CA LEU A 569 26.68 -9.99 8.17
C LEU A 569 26.58 -11.34 7.48
N ARG A 570 27.56 -12.24 7.72
CA ARG A 570 27.53 -13.60 7.21
C ARG A 570 26.38 -14.41 7.82
N GLU A 571 26.23 -14.38 9.13
CA GLU A 571 25.11 -15.02 9.85
C GLU A 571 23.75 -14.49 9.37
N MET A 572 23.62 -13.16 9.22
CA MET A 572 22.43 -12.50 8.68
C MET A 572 22.09 -13.00 7.27
N HIS A 573 23.08 -13.02 6.36
CA HIS A 573 22.86 -13.50 5.00
C HIS A 573 22.56 -15.00 4.92
N ASP A 574 23.14 -15.83 5.79
CA ASP A 574 22.84 -17.26 5.86
C ASP A 574 21.42 -17.52 6.38
N ALA A 575 20.89 -16.68 7.28
CA ALA A 575 19.49 -16.72 7.69
C ALA A 575 18.50 -16.30 6.57
N LEU A 576 18.90 -15.30 5.76
CA LEU A 576 18.11 -14.78 4.64
C LEU A 576 18.06 -15.72 3.44
N ASP A 577 19.06 -16.61 3.27
CA ASP A 577 19.20 -17.53 2.13
C ASP A 577 17.99 -18.47 1.92
N SER A 578 17.32 -18.83 3.01
CA SER A 578 16.14 -19.70 3.01
C SER A 578 14.80 -18.97 2.96
N PHE A 579 14.81 -17.63 2.88
CA PHE A 579 13.58 -16.83 2.81
C PHE A 579 12.98 -16.86 1.41
N VAL A 580 11.73 -17.32 1.31
CA VAL A 580 10.93 -17.22 0.10
C VAL A 580 9.96 -16.04 0.27
N PRO A 581 10.09 -14.95 -0.48
CA PRO A 581 9.15 -13.83 -0.45
C PRO A 581 7.73 -14.30 -0.80
N PRO A 582 6.69 -13.92 -0.03
CA PRO A 582 5.31 -14.13 -0.43
C PRO A 582 4.98 -13.37 -1.72
N ASP A 583 4.04 -13.86 -2.52
CA ASP A 583 3.68 -13.26 -3.84
C ASP A 583 3.20 -11.80 -3.73
N TYR A 584 2.64 -11.40 -2.58
CA TYR A 584 2.19 -10.02 -2.33
C TYR A 584 3.33 -9.05 -1.94
N ALA A 585 4.55 -9.55 -1.70
CA ALA A 585 5.65 -8.79 -1.14
C ALA A 585 6.15 -7.70 -2.10
N ARG A 586 6.08 -6.45 -1.66
CA ARG A 586 6.80 -5.34 -2.29
C ARG A 586 8.01 -4.99 -1.45
N TRP A 587 9.06 -4.58 -2.12
CA TRP A 587 10.34 -4.21 -1.51
C TRP A 587 10.71 -2.77 -1.85
N PHE A 588 11.72 -2.23 -1.16
CA PHE A 588 12.22 -0.91 -1.46
C PHE A 588 12.91 -0.88 -2.84
N GLU A 589 12.24 -0.28 -3.83
CA GLU A 589 12.72 -0.16 -5.23
C GLU A 589 13.61 1.08 -5.46
N GLY A 590 13.97 1.84 -4.41
CA GLY A 590 14.67 3.12 -4.58
C GLY A 590 16.06 3.01 -5.19
N ILE A 591 16.80 1.95 -4.86
CA ILE A 591 18.18 1.74 -5.33
C ILE A 591 18.14 0.70 -6.45
N PRO A 592 18.67 0.99 -7.67
CA PRO A 592 18.66 0.04 -8.77
C PRO A 592 19.30 -1.30 -8.40
N LEU A 593 18.53 -2.38 -8.55
CA LEU A 593 18.87 -3.72 -8.10
C LEU A 593 20.16 -4.25 -8.76
N HIS A 594 20.96 -4.97 -7.98
CA HIS A 594 22.11 -5.74 -8.48
C HIS A 594 21.94 -7.20 -8.04
N GLY A 595 21.54 -8.06 -8.98
CA GLY A 595 21.07 -9.42 -8.69
C GLY A 595 19.73 -9.44 -7.97
N LYS A 596 19.22 -10.64 -7.70
CA LYS A 596 17.90 -10.86 -7.06
C LYS A 596 17.85 -12.19 -6.30
N ASP A 597 19.01 -12.61 -5.81
CA ASP A 597 19.23 -13.98 -5.32
C ASP A 597 18.84 -14.11 -3.85
N LEU A 598 18.91 -12.99 -3.11
CA LEU A 598 18.41 -12.85 -1.74
C LEU A 598 17.57 -11.56 -1.61
N ILE A 599 16.74 -11.50 -0.57
CA ILE A 599 16.29 -10.23 0.01
C ILE A 599 17.32 -9.82 1.06
N VAL A 600 17.92 -8.64 0.89
CA VAL A 600 19.00 -8.12 1.74
C VAL A 600 18.58 -6.82 2.43
N HIS A 601 19.34 -6.34 3.41
CA HIS A 601 18.93 -5.19 4.25
C HIS A 601 19.09 -3.84 3.52
N GLN A 602 20.03 -3.75 2.57
CA GLN A 602 20.39 -2.57 1.76
C GLN A 602 21.00 -1.37 2.53
N ASP A 603 20.84 -1.28 3.85
CA ASP A 603 21.21 -0.11 4.68
C ASP A 603 21.94 -0.49 5.98
N ILE A 604 22.91 -1.42 5.92
CA ILE A 604 23.75 -1.73 7.09
C ILE A 604 24.82 -0.63 7.28
N ALA A 605 24.58 0.25 8.25
CA ALA A 605 25.45 1.35 8.67
C ALA A 605 25.55 1.43 10.21
N PRO A 606 26.52 2.17 10.80
CA PRO A 606 26.68 2.31 12.26
C PRO A 606 25.42 2.76 13.01
N SER A 607 24.57 3.58 12.38
CA SER A 607 23.28 4.02 12.93
C SER A 607 22.23 2.91 13.01
N ASN A 608 22.41 1.83 12.25
CA ASN A 608 21.41 0.77 12.07
C ASN A 608 21.83 -0.53 12.78
N ILE A 609 22.90 -0.48 13.59
CA ILE A 609 23.34 -1.58 14.47
C ILE A 609 23.11 -1.19 15.93
N VAL A 610 22.46 -2.07 16.69
CA VAL A 610 22.32 -1.98 18.15
C VAL A 610 23.19 -3.06 18.81
N LEU A 611 24.00 -2.64 19.77
CA LEU A 611 24.76 -3.50 20.67
C LEU A 611 23.91 -3.79 21.93
N ARG A 612 23.46 -5.02 22.10
CA ARG A 612 22.78 -5.46 23.34
C ARG A 612 23.77 -5.52 24.51
N ALA A 613 23.25 -5.58 25.74
CA ALA A 613 24.07 -5.65 26.96
C ALA A 613 24.90 -6.94 27.10
N ASP A 614 24.47 -8.04 26.46
CA ASP A 614 25.24 -9.29 26.32
C ASP A 614 26.33 -9.21 25.23
N GLY A 615 26.42 -8.06 24.55
CA GLY A 615 27.32 -7.81 23.44
C GLY A 615 26.77 -8.22 22.07
N SER A 616 25.63 -8.92 21.95
CA SER A 616 25.09 -9.31 20.64
C SER A 616 24.76 -8.10 19.75
N LEU A 617 24.98 -8.25 18.44
CA LEU A 617 24.66 -7.23 17.44
C LEU A 617 23.27 -7.46 16.88
N VAL A 618 22.53 -6.39 16.60
CA VAL A 618 21.19 -6.44 16.01
C VAL A 618 21.05 -5.37 14.94
N ALA A 619 20.65 -5.76 13.74
CA ALA A 619 20.32 -4.86 12.64
C ALA A 619 18.88 -4.33 12.79
N ILE A 620 18.69 -3.02 12.61
CA ILE A 620 17.42 -2.30 12.72
C ILE A 620 17.21 -1.36 11.51
N ASP A 621 16.02 -0.78 11.35
CA ASP A 621 15.63 0.03 10.17
C ASP A 621 15.70 -0.78 8.85
N TRP A 622 15.09 -1.98 8.88
CA TRP A 622 14.89 -2.88 7.72
C TRP A 622 13.93 -2.33 6.65
N ASP A 623 13.46 -1.08 6.77
CA ASP A 623 12.49 -0.44 5.85
C ASP A 623 13.05 -0.30 4.42
N ALA A 624 14.38 -0.36 4.25
CA ALA A 624 15.07 -0.37 2.96
C ALA A 624 15.28 -1.77 2.36
N ALA A 625 14.80 -2.85 3.02
CA ALA A 625 15.05 -4.21 2.58
C ALA A 625 14.50 -4.50 1.18
N GLY A 626 15.21 -5.33 0.41
CA GLY A 626 14.80 -5.70 -0.94
C GLY A 626 15.80 -6.56 -1.71
N PRO A 627 15.47 -6.93 -2.96
CA PRO A 627 16.27 -7.86 -3.75
C PRO A 627 17.71 -7.40 -3.96
N GLY A 628 18.65 -8.33 -3.91
CA GLY A 628 20.05 -8.08 -4.19
C GLY A 628 20.89 -9.35 -4.11
N THR A 629 22.18 -9.19 -3.82
CA THR A 629 23.09 -10.29 -3.51
C THR A 629 23.85 -10.03 -2.21
N ARG A 630 24.44 -11.09 -1.67
CA ARG A 630 25.33 -11.04 -0.50
C ARG A 630 26.47 -10.03 -0.64
N LEU A 631 27.11 -9.99 -1.83
CA LEU A 631 28.19 -9.04 -2.12
C LEU A 631 27.67 -7.60 -2.30
N TRP A 632 26.44 -7.42 -2.75
CA TRP A 632 25.81 -6.10 -2.89
C TRP A 632 25.57 -5.42 -1.55
N ASP A 633 25.01 -6.16 -0.57
CA ASP A 633 24.77 -5.61 0.78
C ASP A 633 26.10 -5.42 1.53
N LEU A 634 27.02 -6.38 1.40
CA LEU A 634 28.37 -6.27 1.96
C LEU A 634 29.14 -5.06 1.40
N ALA A 635 28.99 -4.71 0.11
CA ALA A 635 29.64 -3.54 -0.48
C ALA A 635 29.16 -2.22 0.16
N TYR A 636 27.91 -2.14 0.63
CA TYR A 636 27.41 -0.98 1.38
C TYR A 636 28.01 -0.91 2.80
N ALA A 637 28.06 -2.05 3.49
CA ALA A 637 28.73 -2.14 4.78
C ALA A 637 30.23 -1.77 4.67
N CYS A 638 30.93 -2.23 3.63
CA CYS A 638 32.31 -1.84 3.36
C CYS A 638 32.49 -0.31 3.31
N HIS A 639 31.60 0.43 2.62
CA HIS A 639 31.67 1.89 2.57
C HIS A 639 31.58 2.53 3.96
N SER A 640 30.63 2.08 4.78
CA SER A 640 30.38 2.63 6.11
C SER A 640 31.42 2.24 7.17
N PHE A 641 31.90 0.99 7.17
CA PHE A 641 32.71 0.42 8.26
C PHE A 641 34.21 0.33 7.95
N ALA A 642 34.60 0.38 6.67
CA ALA A 642 35.99 0.45 6.21
C ALA A 642 36.23 1.78 5.45
N PRO A 643 36.06 2.92 6.13
CA PRO A 643 35.59 4.21 5.59
C PRO A 643 36.05 4.52 4.16
N LEU A 644 35.15 4.32 3.19
CA LEU A 644 35.45 4.46 1.75
C LEU A 644 35.02 5.83 1.15
N TYR A 645 35.03 6.89 1.96
CA TYR A 645 34.37 8.17 1.65
C TYR A 645 35.27 9.42 1.81
N ARG A 646 36.59 9.26 1.66
CA ARG A 646 37.55 10.34 1.95
C ARG A 646 38.78 10.32 1.06
N VAL A 647 38.95 11.38 0.27
CA VAL A 647 40.20 11.67 -0.46
C VAL A 647 41.38 11.94 0.50
N ASP A 648 41.11 12.26 1.78
CA ASP A 648 42.11 12.46 2.84
C ASP A 648 42.14 11.35 3.91
N ALA A 649 41.50 10.19 3.68
CA ALA A 649 41.65 9.04 4.57
C ALA A 649 43.07 8.48 4.52
N ASP A 650 43.49 7.88 5.63
CA ASP A 650 44.58 6.92 5.60
C ASP A 650 44.13 5.66 4.86
N ILE A 651 44.54 5.56 3.59
CA ILE A 651 44.23 4.45 2.70
C ILE A 651 44.72 3.10 3.24
N ALA A 652 45.78 3.08 4.06
CA ALA A 652 46.26 1.86 4.70
C ALA A 652 45.29 1.40 5.80
N SER A 653 44.80 2.32 6.63
CA SER A 653 43.78 2.04 7.65
C SER A 653 42.43 1.61 7.03
N SER A 654 41.96 2.28 5.97
CA SER A 654 40.74 1.83 5.25
C SER A 654 40.94 0.45 4.61
N SER A 655 42.08 0.20 3.97
CA SER A 655 42.46 -1.13 3.43
C SER A 655 42.48 -2.22 4.50
N GLN A 656 43.08 -1.94 5.67
CA GLN A 656 43.13 -2.88 6.79
C GLN A 656 41.73 -3.21 7.31
N ARG A 657 40.87 -2.21 7.51
CA ARG A 657 39.49 -2.42 7.98
C ARG A 657 38.63 -3.14 6.94
N LEU A 658 38.83 -2.86 5.65
CA LEU A 658 38.16 -3.53 4.54
C LEU A 658 38.50 -5.02 4.52
N ARG A 659 39.80 -5.34 4.57
CA ARG A 659 40.29 -6.72 4.69
C ARG A 659 39.71 -7.40 5.93
N GLN A 660 39.81 -6.79 7.11
CA GLN A 660 39.29 -7.36 8.35
C GLN A 660 37.78 -7.67 8.28
N LEU A 661 36.97 -6.80 7.66
CA LEU A 661 35.53 -7.02 7.45
C LEU A 661 35.27 -8.23 6.55
N VAL A 662 36.01 -8.31 5.43
CA VAL A 662 35.88 -9.38 4.43
C VAL A 662 36.41 -10.72 4.93
N ASP A 663 37.51 -10.72 5.69
CA ASP A 663 38.06 -11.89 6.39
C ASP A 663 37.06 -12.41 7.43
N GLY A 664 36.40 -11.52 8.18
CA GLY A 664 35.36 -11.89 9.14
C GLY A 664 34.09 -12.45 8.51
N TYR A 665 33.72 -11.96 7.33
CA TYR A 665 32.60 -12.50 6.54
C TYR A 665 32.94 -13.88 5.92
N GLY A 666 34.24 -14.15 5.71
CA GLY A 666 34.74 -15.38 5.13
C GLY A 666 34.54 -15.47 3.62
N LEU A 667 34.83 -14.39 2.88
CA LEU A 667 34.89 -14.46 1.41
C LEU A 667 36.14 -15.22 0.93
N ASP A 668 35.95 -16.00 -0.14
CA ASP A 668 37.05 -16.60 -0.91
C ASP A 668 37.69 -15.61 -1.90
N ASP A 669 38.78 -16.04 -2.54
CA ASP A 669 39.57 -15.25 -3.51
C ASP A 669 38.77 -14.79 -4.73
N ALA A 670 37.80 -15.58 -5.20
CA ALA A 670 36.96 -15.20 -6.35
C ALA A 670 35.97 -14.10 -5.92
N GLN A 671 35.29 -14.30 -4.80
CA GLN A 671 34.36 -13.34 -4.21
C GLN A 671 35.05 -12.01 -3.84
N ARG A 672 36.31 -12.07 -3.37
CA ARG A 672 37.14 -10.88 -3.11
C ARG A 672 37.38 -10.07 -4.38
N VAL A 673 37.67 -10.73 -5.50
CA VAL A 673 37.83 -10.06 -6.80
C VAL A 673 36.50 -9.48 -7.31
N GLU A 674 35.39 -10.18 -7.13
CA GLU A 674 34.05 -9.72 -7.50
C GLU A 674 33.56 -8.52 -6.66
N LEU A 675 33.96 -8.43 -5.39
CA LEU A 675 33.55 -7.34 -4.50
C LEU A 675 34.12 -5.97 -4.92
N VAL A 676 35.37 -5.91 -5.42
CA VAL A 676 36.07 -4.65 -5.75
C VAL A 676 35.24 -3.68 -6.63
N PRO A 677 34.68 -4.09 -7.79
CA PRO A 677 33.85 -3.19 -8.60
C PRO A 677 32.54 -2.77 -7.90
N LEU A 678 32.00 -3.60 -7.00
CA LEU A 678 30.75 -3.30 -6.29
C LEU A 678 30.92 -2.19 -5.26
N LEU A 679 32.10 -2.04 -4.64
CA LEU A 679 32.40 -0.95 -3.67
C LEU A 679 32.10 0.43 -4.26
N ALA A 680 32.58 0.68 -5.48
CA ALA A 680 32.32 1.94 -6.19
C ALA A 680 30.90 2.00 -6.74
N MET A 681 30.39 0.90 -7.30
CA MET A 681 29.05 0.86 -7.89
C MET A 681 27.97 1.17 -6.85
N ARG A 682 28.09 0.63 -5.64
CA ARG A 682 27.13 0.85 -4.55
C ARG A 682 27.05 2.34 -4.15
N SER A 683 28.19 3.00 -4.07
CA SER A 683 28.32 4.44 -3.82
C SER A 683 27.73 5.27 -4.97
N GLN A 684 27.97 4.85 -6.22
CA GLN A 684 27.41 5.53 -7.38
C GLN A 684 25.88 5.39 -7.47
N ARG A 685 25.31 4.22 -7.11
CA ARG A 685 23.84 4.07 -7.05
C ARG A 685 23.19 4.96 -5.98
N MET A 686 23.88 5.29 -4.88
CA MET A 686 23.38 6.29 -3.92
C MET A 686 23.34 7.70 -4.52
N PHE A 687 24.35 8.09 -5.31
CA PHE A 687 24.31 9.33 -6.07
C PHE A 687 23.14 9.36 -7.08
N GLU A 688 23.00 8.30 -7.88
CA GLU A 688 21.93 8.19 -8.90
C GLU A 688 20.54 8.19 -8.26
N TYR A 689 20.36 7.53 -7.12
CA TYR A 689 19.12 7.57 -6.35
C TYR A 689 18.78 9.00 -5.88
N LEU A 690 19.74 9.73 -5.31
CA LEU A 690 19.52 11.12 -4.89
C LEU A 690 19.25 12.07 -6.07
N ASP A 691 19.96 11.87 -7.20
CA ASP A 691 19.76 12.63 -8.43
C ASP A 691 18.37 12.39 -9.05
N HIS A 692 17.85 11.16 -8.94
CA HIS A 692 16.48 10.85 -9.34
C HIS A 692 15.46 11.42 -8.34
N MET A 693 15.65 11.19 -7.04
CA MET A 693 14.66 11.54 -6.02
C MET A 693 14.46 13.03 -5.82
N ARG A 694 15.49 13.87 -6.04
CA ARG A 694 15.32 15.34 -6.04
C ARG A 694 14.31 15.81 -7.09
N LEU A 695 14.23 15.13 -8.24
CA LEU A 695 13.32 15.48 -9.35
C LEU A 695 11.84 15.25 -8.97
N THR A 696 11.59 14.48 -7.90
CA THR A 696 10.23 14.32 -7.34
C THR A 696 9.73 15.56 -6.60
N GLY A 697 10.60 16.54 -6.32
CA GLY A 697 10.27 17.77 -5.60
C GLY A 697 9.94 17.57 -4.11
N ARG A 698 10.29 16.42 -3.52
CA ARG A 698 9.96 16.07 -2.12
C ARG A 698 11.17 16.24 -1.20
N SER A 699 10.94 16.82 -0.02
CA SER A 699 11.87 16.70 1.11
C SER A 699 11.85 15.25 1.65
N PRO A 700 12.97 14.68 2.16
CA PRO A 700 14.30 15.28 2.35
C PRO A 700 15.16 15.37 1.08
N TRP A 701 14.75 14.76 -0.03
CA TRP A 701 15.61 14.52 -1.19
C TRP A 701 16.13 15.80 -1.86
N VAL A 702 15.27 16.82 -1.98
CA VAL A 702 15.67 18.16 -2.45
C VAL A 702 16.68 18.78 -1.49
N GLU A 703 16.39 18.78 -0.18
CA GLU A 703 17.30 19.37 0.82
C GLU A 703 18.66 18.66 0.91
N LEU A 704 18.67 17.32 0.80
CA LEU A 704 19.90 16.51 0.77
C LEU A 704 20.73 16.86 -0.46
N TRP A 705 20.09 17.03 -1.61
CA TRP A 705 20.76 17.42 -2.84
C TRP A 705 21.36 18.82 -2.74
N ASP A 706 20.58 19.80 -2.25
CA ASP A 706 21.00 21.20 -2.10
C ASP A 706 22.11 21.34 -1.04
N LYS A 707 22.12 20.49 -0.01
CA LYS A 707 23.23 20.34 0.96
C LYS A 707 24.46 19.63 0.38
N GLY A 708 24.47 19.29 -0.91
CA GLY A 708 25.60 18.70 -1.61
C GLY A 708 25.82 17.20 -1.39
N VAL A 709 24.88 16.48 -0.76
CA VAL A 709 25.07 15.05 -0.41
C VAL A 709 25.27 14.17 -1.65
N GLY A 710 24.61 14.49 -2.77
CA GLY A 710 24.86 13.81 -4.05
C GLY A 710 26.31 14.00 -4.55
N ALA A 711 26.88 15.21 -4.41
CA ALA A 711 28.26 15.47 -4.82
C ALA A 711 29.27 14.66 -3.99
N VAL A 712 28.98 14.40 -2.70
CA VAL A 712 29.78 13.53 -1.84
C VAL A 712 29.74 12.08 -2.34
N TRP A 713 28.56 11.47 -2.50
CA TRP A 713 28.45 10.10 -3.02
C TRP A 713 29.11 9.92 -4.40
N LYS A 714 29.06 10.94 -5.26
CA LYS A 714 29.75 10.94 -6.55
C LYS A 714 31.28 11.01 -6.39
N SER A 715 31.77 11.80 -5.43
CA SER A 715 33.20 11.88 -5.07
C SER A 715 33.71 10.56 -4.52
N ASP A 716 32.98 9.93 -3.60
CA ASP A 716 33.30 8.62 -3.03
C ASP A 716 33.40 7.57 -4.12
N ALA A 717 32.38 7.47 -4.98
CA ALA A 717 32.36 6.53 -6.10
C ALA A 717 33.52 6.75 -7.10
N GLN A 718 34.02 7.98 -7.24
CA GLN A 718 35.22 8.25 -8.04
C GLN A 718 36.49 7.82 -7.31
N TRP A 719 36.67 8.22 -6.06
CA TRP A 719 37.85 7.89 -5.26
C TRP A 719 38.03 6.38 -5.05
N ILE A 720 36.93 5.62 -4.87
CA ILE A 720 36.99 4.16 -4.80
C ILE A 720 37.48 3.56 -6.12
N ARG A 721 37.03 4.08 -7.28
CA ARG A 721 37.49 3.64 -8.62
C ARG A 721 38.95 3.96 -8.85
N ASP A 722 39.39 5.17 -8.49
CA ASP A 722 40.77 5.62 -8.67
C ASP A 722 41.78 4.80 -7.84
N ASN A 723 41.32 4.13 -6.78
CA ASN A 723 42.12 3.29 -5.89
C ASN A 723 41.78 1.78 -6.01
N ALA A 724 41.10 1.35 -7.09
CA ALA A 724 40.63 -0.03 -7.27
C ALA A 724 41.73 -1.10 -7.13
N ASP A 725 42.93 -0.84 -7.66
CA ASP A 725 44.08 -1.75 -7.52
C ASP A 725 44.59 -1.86 -6.08
N THR A 726 44.50 -0.78 -5.30
CA THR A 726 44.85 -0.80 -3.86
C THR A 726 43.86 -1.62 -3.06
N TRP A 727 42.55 -1.49 -3.32
CA TRP A 727 41.53 -2.34 -2.68
C TRP A 727 41.69 -3.81 -3.07
N ARG A 728 41.95 -4.09 -4.35
CA ARG A 728 42.22 -5.44 -4.82
C ARG A 728 43.45 -6.04 -4.16
N TRP A 729 44.55 -5.29 -4.08
CA TRP A 729 45.77 -5.74 -3.42
C TRP A 729 45.51 -6.01 -1.93
N ALA A 730 44.82 -5.11 -1.23
CA ALA A 730 44.51 -5.26 0.19
C ALA A 730 43.60 -6.47 0.51
N LEU A 731 42.71 -6.86 -0.41
CA LEU A 731 41.86 -8.04 -0.26
C LEU A 731 42.55 -9.37 -0.60
N MET A 732 43.60 -9.33 -1.43
CA MET A 732 44.33 -10.52 -1.92
C MET A 732 45.68 -10.77 -1.22
N SER A 733 46.22 -9.77 -0.50
CA SER A 733 47.30 -9.91 0.49
C SER A 733 46.78 -10.46 1.82
#